data_AF-A0A2E7W6N9-F1
#
_entry.id   AF-A0A2E7W6N9-F1
#
_cell.length_a   1.000
_cell.length_b   1.000
_cell.length_c   1.000
_cell.angle_alpha   90.00
_cell.angle_beta   90.00
_cell.angle_gamma   90.00
#
_symmetry.space_group_name_H-M   'P 1'
#
loop_
_entity.id
_entity.type
_entity.pdbx_description
1 polymer ?
#
loop_
_entity_poly.entity_id
_entity_poly.type
_entity_poly.pdbx_seq_one_letter_code
_entity_poly.pdbx_strand_id
1 'polypeptide(L)'
;MSVGIVRYPGSNCDYDTLRYFEKDNSFFIWHKDTIFPANIKLLVIPGGFAFGDRVYSAATDKYTISPGTMALESPVSSIIKEAVKRNIPILGICNGFQILTQMGLLPGNLQLNDNKKFTCKKVKCNILDSYTTDFYIANSYGKYVISEAAYAVMKDNGQILVTYKDSASVSEVGSMYNIAGVCNRERTIFGMMPHPERNNDDFKDMLDGLIFSTVLSPTHLKFKRKISELMNSEHISYKSTRKYLKKLPTQSNFVIQGPGENAGIVDIGDGYCIALRIESHNHPTFINPFEGAATGVGGILRDIFTMGAKPIAILDFLRFGTDQNSKRLLDKSVEGISYYGNCIGVPNIGGDCRFHNSYNKNPLINVGCIGIVKKDNIIYGRATGEDQLLIYVGSKTGNEGIGGAAMASNSFRADVNINDLKKNVQKADPFLEKLLLDACCEIAEHKLVVGMQDMGAGGILCASLEVLLRGNEYRLKKGMSNKSKLGCSINIDAVPIKDEMEPCDILISESQERMFIVATEPNKDKIFEIFKKWDLEYAVIGTTNFSGIYSICNNDNEVLYTAPLDSFTDIEEHWAINDLPPKIKIDLPSNKGTLKSLWKQYDSTVGNRTLKGPDLPGRYSLLDIYEVGKKLAVTWGEEISTCVQQLGALGAIPLCAVNCLNYGHPQESMSDFSDNIDKMVQQCKTHHVPIVGGNVSMYNSTDGAPIRPTPIIMMIGII
;
A
#
# COMPACT_ATOMS: atom_id res chain seq x y z
N MET A 1 -1.09 -0.67 27.36
CA MET A 1 -0.84 -1.99 28.00
C MET A 1 -0.65 -1.81 29.51
N SER A 2 -0.25 -2.81 30.32
CA SER A 2 0.15 -2.60 31.73
C SER A 2 1.48 -3.31 31.99
N VAL A 3 2.52 -2.54 32.31
CA VAL A 3 3.91 -3.02 32.39
C VAL A 3 4.45 -2.92 33.81
N GLY A 4 4.86 -4.04 34.39
CA GLY A 4 5.52 -4.07 35.70
C GLY A 4 7.03 -4.01 35.55
N ILE A 5 7.68 -3.03 36.15
CA ILE A 5 9.14 -2.83 36.07
C ILE A 5 9.77 -3.16 37.40
N VAL A 6 10.58 -4.22 37.44
CA VAL A 6 11.26 -4.64 38.67
C VAL A 6 12.34 -3.62 39.03
N ARG A 7 12.27 -3.11 40.26
CA ARG A 7 13.21 -2.13 40.78
C ARG A 7 14.03 -2.72 41.91
N TYR A 8 15.34 -2.77 41.70
CA TYR A 8 16.31 -3.22 42.71
C TYR A 8 17.02 -2.03 43.36
N PRO A 9 17.62 -2.19 44.54
CA PRO A 9 18.47 -1.16 45.12
C PRO A 9 19.66 -0.88 44.20
N GLY A 10 19.83 0.38 43.78
CA GLY A 10 20.92 0.79 42.89
C GLY A 10 20.76 0.39 41.42
N SER A 11 19.55 0.00 40.98
CA SER A 11 19.21 0.01 39.55
C SER A 11 19.11 1.45 39.06
N ASN A 12 19.71 1.75 37.90
CA ASN A 12 19.78 3.12 37.37
C ASN A 12 19.05 3.33 36.04
N CYS A 13 18.61 2.25 35.37
CA CYS A 13 17.83 2.34 34.11
C CYS A 13 16.33 2.02 34.30
N ASP A 14 15.88 1.91 35.55
CA ASP A 14 14.50 1.69 35.94
C ASP A 14 13.57 2.83 35.50
N TYR A 15 13.97 4.09 35.69
CA TYR A 15 13.19 5.25 35.22
C TYR A 15 13.21 5.41 33.69
N ASP A 16 14.33 5.12 33.03
CA ASP A 16 14.41 5.13 31.56
C ASP A 16 13.44 4.10 30.97
N THR A 17 13.42 2.90 31.57
CA THR A 17 12.49 1.83 31.20
C THR A 17 11.04 2.23 31.46
N LEU A 18 10.75 2.90 32.59
CA LEU A 18 9.41 3.41 32.90
C LEU A 18 8.94 4.40 31.83
N ARG A 19 9.81 5.35 31.44
CA ARG A 19 9.50 6.33 30.41
C ARG A 19 9.29 5.68 29.04
N TYR A 20 10.10 4.70 28.69
CA TYR A 20 9.97 3.96 27.43
C TYR A 20 8.61 3.27 27.30
N PHE A 21 8.04 2.79 28.42
CA PHE A 21 6.71 2.19 28.49
C PHE A 21 5.61 3.13 29.04
N GLU A 22 5.82 4.46 29.03
CA GLU A 22 4.90 5.41 29.68
C GLU A 22 3.46 5.36 29.11
N LYS A 23 3.31 5.13 27.80
CA LYS A 23 2.01 4.95 27.14
C LYS A 23 1.28 3.65 27.55
N ASP A 24 1.96 2.77 28.29
CA ASP A 24 1.56 1.40 28.60
C ASP A 24 1.29 1.17 30.08
N ASN A 25 0.77 2.19 30.78
CA ASN A 25 0.39 2.14 32.20
C ASN A 25 1.45 1.39 33.04
N SER A 26 2.71 1.81 32.89
CA SER A 26 3.87 1.18 33.50
C SER A 26 4.03 1.59 34.97
N PHE A 27 4.44 0.67 35.84
CA PHE A 27 4.65 0.94 37.27
C PHE A 27 5.82 0.11 37.83
N PHE A 28 6.36 0.56 38.96
CA PHE A 28 7.45 -0.14 39.63
C PHE A 28 6.96 -1.31 40.50
N ILE A 29 7.73 -2.38 40.53
CA ILE A 29 7.62 -3.51 41.45
C ILE A 29 8.90 -3.55 42.27
N TRP A 30 8.81 -3.34 43.57
CA TRP A 30 9.98 -3.28 44.42
C TRP A 30 10.58 -4.68 44.65
N HIS A 31 11.90 -4.79 44.75
CA HIS A 31 12.57 -6.09 44.83
C HIS A 31 12.18 -6.95 46.07
N LYS A 32 11.60 -6.33 47.11
CA LYS A 32 11.09 -7.03 48.30
C LYS A 32 9.61 -7.40 48.20
N ASP A 33 8.91 -6.97 47.15
CA ASP A 33 7.51 -7.31 46.95
C ASP A 33 7.38 -8.81 46.64
N THR A 34 6.32 -9.40 47.19
CA THR A 34 5.98 -10.82 46.99
C THR A 34 4.56 -11.01 46.46
N ILE A 35 3.76 -9.94 46.47
CA ILE A 35 2.39 -9.95 45.97
C ILE A 35 2.44 -9.70 44.47
N PHE A 36 1.95 -10.67 43.68
CA PHE A 36 1.85 -10.53 42.24
C PHE A 36 0.80 -9.47 41.87
N PRO A 37 1.17 -8.36 41.20
CA PRO A 37 0.22 -7.31 40.87
C PRO A 37 -0.85 -7.77 39.88
N ALA A 38 -2.09 -7.34 40.07
CA ALA A 38 -3.19 -7.65 39.16
C ALA A 38 -2.99 -6.97 37.80
N ASN A 39 -3.39 -7.64 36.72
CA ASN A 39 -3.42 -7.11 35.35
C ASN A 39 -2.08 -6.80 34.66
N ILE A 40 -0.94 -7.28 35.18
CA ILE A 40 0.34 -7.21 34.44
C ILE A 40 0.23 -7.96 33.11
N LYS A 41 0.67 -7.30 32.03
CA LYS A 41 0.78 -7.88 30.69
C LYS A 41 2.22 -8.08 30.23
N LEU A 42 3.18 -7.36 30.83
CA LEU A 42 4.62 -7.52 30.62
C LEU A 42 5.36 -7.26 31.92
N LEU A 43 6.32 -8.11 32.25
CA LEU A 43 7.27 -7.88 33.32
C LEU A 43 8.63 -7.48 32.72
N VAL A 44 9.20 -6.35 33.14
CA VAL A 44 10.52 -5.90 32.68
C VAL A 44 11.49 -5.90 33.85
N ILE A 45 12.66 -6.51 33.64
CA ILE A 45 13.81 -6.45 34.54
C ILE A 45 14.82 -5.50 33.88
N PRO A 46 14.89 -4.23 34.33
CA PRO A 46 15.76 -3.22 33.72
C PRO A 46 17.24 -3.48 34.03
N GLY A 47 18.12 -2.79 33.32
CA GLY A 47 19.57 -2.87 33.51
C GLY A 47 20.17 -1.78 34.41
N GLY A 48 21.49 -1.62 34.34
CA GLY A 48 22.21 -0.47 34.89
C GLY A 48 22.46 -0.52 36.41
N PHE A 49 22.98 -1.64 36.93
CA PHE A 49 23.14 -1.85 38.37
C PHE A 49 24.47 -1.33 38.93
N ALA A 50 24.51 -0.12 39.51
CA ALA A 50 25.75 0.36 40.15
C ALA A 50 26.17 -0.44 41.40
N PHE A 51 25.21 -1.02 42.13
CA PHE A 51 25.45 -1.80 43.35
C PHE A 51 25.76 -3.27 43.07
N GLY A 52 25.08 -3.87 42.08
CA GLY A 52 25.21 -5.29 41.73
C GLY A 52 26.38 -5.62 40.78
N ASP A 53 26.99 -4.63 40.13
CA ASP A 53 28.09 -4.84 39.17
C ASP A 53 29.46 -5.15 39.83
N ARG A 54 29.50 -5.44 41.14
CA ARG A 54 30.74 -5.62 41.91
C ARG A 54 30.91 -7.05 42.43
N VAL A 55 32.00 -7.70 42.04
CA VAL A 55 32.50 -8.92 42.72
C VAL A 55 33.39 -8.47 43.88
N TYR A 56 32.87 -8.43 45.11
CA TYR A 56 33.72 -8.32 46.29
C TYR A 56 34.17 -9.71 46.73
N SER A 57 35.48 -9.90 46.86
CA SER A 57 36.05 -10.91 47.74
C SER A 57 36.60 -10.32 49.05
N ALA A 58 36.67 -8.98 49.20
CA ALA A 58 37.49 -8.38 50.28
C ALA A 58 37.00 -7.05 50.92
N ALA A 59 35.81 -6.51 50.62
CA ALA A 59 35.32 -5.28 51.31
C ALA A 59 34.28 -5.54 52.41
N THR A 60 33.62 -6.69 52.37
CA THR A 60 32.84 -7.23 53.48
C THR A 60 33.09 -8.72 53.48
N ASP A 61 33.57 -9.30 54.58
CA ASP A 61 33.93 -10.73 54.73
C ASP A 61 32.74 -11.71 54.56
N LYS A 62 31.63 -11.28 53.95
CA LYS A 62 30.35 -12.00 53.94
C LYS A 62 29.60 -12.08 52.62
N TYR A 63 29.94 -11.33 51.56
CA TYR A 63 29.10 -11.34 50.35
C TYR A 63 29.87 -11.20 49.03
N THR A 64 29.59 -12.12 48.10
CA THR A 64 29.85 -11.98 46.66
C THR A 64 28.50 -11.76 45.97
N ILE A 65 28.14 -10.50 45.69
CA ILE A 65 26.82 -10.16 45.13
C ILE A 65 26.98 -9.85 43.64
N SER A 66 26.73 -10.86 42.78
CA SER A 66 26.51 -10.61 41.35
C SER A 66 25.04 -10.20 41.11
N PRO A 67 24.68 -9.55 39.99
CA PRO A 67 23.31 -9.14 39.73
C PRO A 67 22.32 -10.31 39.80
N GLY A 68 22.69 -11.48 39.27
CA GLY A 68 21.83 -12.65 39.35
C GLY A 68 21.84 -13.36 40.72
N THR A 69 22.92 -13.32 41.49
CA THR A 69 22.92 -13.78 42.90
C THR A 69 21.97 -12.93 43.74
N MET A 70 22.07 -11.60 43.60
CA MET A 70 21.20 -10.65 44.29
C MET A 70 19.73 -10.85 43.93
N ALA A 71 19.45 -11.11 42.65
CA ALA A 71 18.08 -11.32 42.18
C ALA A 71 17.49 -12.66 42.63
N LEU A 72 18.29 -13.73 42.67
CA LEU A 72 17.88 -15.05 43.17
C LEU A 72 17.54 -15.02 44.66
N GLU A 73 18.27 -14.25 45.46
CA GLU A 73 18.02 -14.08 46.89
C GLU A 73 16.91 -13.07 47.20
N SER A 74 16.52 -12.25 46.22
CA SER A 74 15.51 -11.22 46.40
C SER A 74 14.09 -11.79 46.40
N PRO A 75 13.18 -11.30 47.28
CA PRO A 75 11.79 -11.78 47.32
C PRO A 75 11.01 -11.67 46.00
N VAL A 76 11.29 -10.66 45.17
CA VAL A 76 10.69 -10.47 43.84
C VAL A 76 10.93 -11.63 42.87
N SER A 77 11.89 -12.51 43.15
CA SER A 77 12.05 -13.76 42.39
C SER A 77 10.78 -14.63 42.39
N SER A 78 9.95 -14.52 43.44
CA SER A 78 8.63 -15.15 43.51
C SER A 78 7.67 -14.58 42.44
N ILE A 79 7.67 -13.27 42.24
CA ILE A 79 6.88 -12.58 41.20
C ILE A 79 7.37 -12.97 39.81
N ILE A 80 8.69 -13.04 39.59
CA ILE A 80 9.26 -13.48 38.31
C ILE A 80 8.82 -14.93 38.00
N LYS A 81 8.98 -15.86 38.96
CA LYS A 81 8.55 -17.26 38.80
C LYS A 81 7.04 -17.38 38.57
N GLU A 82 6.25 -16.55 39.23
CA GLU A 82 4.80 -16.52 39.05
C GLU A 82 4.41 -15.96 37.67
N ALA A 83 5.12 -14.96 37.15
CA ALA A 83 4.94 -14.47 35.78
C ALA A 83 5.20 -15.59 34.75
N VAL A 84 6.26 -16.37 34.94
CA VAL A 84 6.56 -17.55 34.10
C VAL A 84 5.42 -18.56 34.15
N LYS A 85 4.91 -18.92 35.34
CA LYS A 85 3.78 -19.85 35.49
C LYS A 85 2.51 -19.36 34.81
N ARG A 86 2.27 -18.04 34.82
CA ARG A 86 1.11 -17.39 34.20
C ARG A 86 1.29 -17.12 32.71
N ASN A 87 2.42 -17.53 32.14
CA ASN A 87 2.79 -17.23 30.76
C ASN A 87 2.77 -15.72 30.44
N ILE A 88 3.08 -14.90 31.44
CA ILE A 88 3.21 -13.44 31.29
C ILE A 88 4.59 -13.18 30.73
N PRO A 89 4.71 -12.44 29.62
CA PRO A 89 6.00 -12.20 29.02
C PRO A 89 6.96 -11.43 29.91
N ILE A 90 8.26 -11.74 29.79
CA ILE A 90 9.34 -11.15 30.59
C ILE A 90 10.44 -10.62 29.68
N LEU A 91 10.85 -9.37 29.87
CA LEU A 91 12.00 -8.77 29.19
C LEU A 91 13.12 -8.46 30.20
N GLY A 92 14.32 -8.99 29.97
CA GLY A 92 15.53 -8.64 30.71
C GLY A 92 16.48 -7.78 29.88
N ILE A 93 16.82 -6.59 30.37
CA ILE A 93 17.73 -5.65 29.68
C ILE A 93 19.06 -5.58 30.42
N CYS A 94 20.18 -5.75 29.71
CA CYS A 94 21.54 -5.70 30.24
C CYS A 94 21.71 -6.62 31.47
N ASN A 95 21.82 -6.11 32.70
CA ASN A 95 21.84 -6.94 33.91
C ASN A 95 20.56 -7.76 34.10
N GLY A 96 19.39 -7.29 33.64
CA GLY A 96 18.17 -8.07 33.63
C GLY A 96 18.30 -9.36 32.80
N PHE A 97 19.06 -9.31 31.69
CA PHE A 97 19.38 -10.50 30.91
C PHE A 97 20.26 -11.47 31.72
N GLN A 98 21.25 -10.96 32.45
CA GLN A 98 22.09 -11.78 33.35
C GLN A 98 21.26 -12.51 34.40
N ILE A 99 20.30 -11.80 35.02
CA ILE A 99 19.37 -12.38 36.00
C ILE A 99 18.59 -13.54 35.37
N LEU A 100 18.00 -13.34 34.20
CA LEU A 100 17.22 -14.38 33.52
C LEU A 100 18.05 -15.62 33.14
N THR A 101 19.30 -15.43 32.69
CA THR A 101 20.21 -16.56 32.41
C THR A 101 20.60 -17.30 33.70
N GLN A 102 20.89 -16.58 34.79
CA GLN A 102 21.27 -17.21 36.07
C GLN A 102 20.10 -17.93 36.75
N MET A 103 18.86 -17.46 36.52
CA MET A 103 17.64 -18.14 36.97
C MET A 103 17.32 -19.40 36.13
N GLY A 104 18.07 -19.68 35.07
CA GLY A 104 17.81 -20.79 34.15
C GLY A 104 16.57 -20.57 33.27
N LEU A 105 16.09 -19.32 33.16
CA LEU A 105 14.93 -18.95 32.34
C LEU A 105 15.32 -18.65 30.88
N LEU A 106 16.59 -18.33 30.65
CA LEU A 106 17.17 -18.17 29.32
C LEU A 106 18.42 -19.05 29.18
N PRO A 107 18.67 -19.59 27.97
CA PRO A 107 19.87 -20.37 27.69
C PRO A 107 21.13 -19.50 27.67
N GLY A 108 22.29 -20.14 27.86
CA GLY A 108 23.60 -19.50 27.85
C GLY A 108 23.94 -18.79 29.16
N ASN A 109 25.04 -18.05 29.16
CA ASN A 109 25.48 -17.25 30.30
C ASN A 109 26.19 -15.97 29.83
N LEU A 110 26.21 -14.96 30.68
CA LEU A 110 26.93 -13.71 30.44
C LEU A 110 28.20 -13.64 31.30
N GLN A 111 29.31 -13.30 30.66
CA GLN A 111 30.64 -13.20 31.26
C GLN A 111 31.21 -11.79 31.10
N LEU A 112 32.37 -11.55 31.73
CA LEU A 112 33.16 -10.35 31.52
C LEU A 112 33.50 -10.19 30.02
N ASN A 113 33.39 -8.94 29.55
CA ASN A 113 33.83 -8.56 28.22
C ASN A 113 35.31 -8.90 28.03
N ASP A 114 35.72 -9.18 26.79
CA ASP A 114 37.12 -9.58 26.49
C ASP A 114 38.13 -8.50 26.90
N ASN A 115 37.74 -7.22 26.82
CA ASN A 115 38.57 -6.09 27.25
C ASN A 115 38.63 -5.89 28.77
N LYS A 116 37.82 -6.64 29.55
CA LYS A 116 37.65 -6.55 31.00
C LYS A 116 37.37 -5.12 31.51
N LYS A 117 36.76 -4.28 30.67
CA LYS A 117 36.44 -2.88 30.95
C LYS A 117 34.95 -2.62 30.74
N PHE A 118 34.44 -1.65 31.49
CA PHE A 118 33.11 -1.11 31.22
C PHE A 118 33.11 -0.42 29.85
N THR A 119 32.20 -0.84 28.98
CA THR A 119 32.06 -0.34 27.61
C THR A 119 30.71 0.34 27.46
N CYS A 120 30.72 1.62 27.11
CA CYS A 120 29.52 2.40 26.81
C CYS A 120 29.65 3.02 25.42
N LYS A 121 28.90 2.51 24.44
CA LYS A 121 28.92 3.01 23.06
C LYS A 121 27.66 2.64 22.32
N LYS A 122 27.47 3.29 21.17
CA LYS A 122 26.46 2.90 20.19
C LYS A 122 26.99 1.72 19.37
N VAL A 123 26.17 0.71 19.18
CA VAL A 123 26.49 -0.52 18.44
C VAL A 123 25.42 -0.77 17.41
N LYS A 124 25.81 -1.30 16.26
CA LYS A 124 24.88 -1.68 15.21
C LYS A 124 24.50 -3.14 15.38
N CYS A 125 23.21 -3.41 15.49
CA CYS A 125 22.69 -4.76 15.66
C CYS A 125 21.76 -5.13 14.51
N ASN A 126 21.75 -6.40 14.16
CA ASN A 126 20.66 -7.00 13.41
C ASN A 126 19.64 -7.56 14.40
N ILE A 127 18.37 -7.43 14.05
CA ILE A 127 17.26 -8.02 14.76
C ILE A 127 16.59 -9.02 13.82
N LEU A 128 16.44 -10.26 14.28
CA LEU A 128 15.90 -11.39 13.50
C LEU A 128 16.54 -11.52 12.11
N ASP A 129 17.85 -11.23 12.03
CA ASP A 129 18.68 -11.21 10.82
C ASP A 129 18.20 -10.30 9.67
N SER A 130 17.16 -9.49 9.88
CA SER A 130 16.47 -8.76 8.79
C SER A 130 16.41 -7.24 9.01
N TYR A 131 16.42 -6.78 10.27
CA TYR A 131 16.36 -5.36 10.61
C TYR A 131 17.68 -4.89 11.21
N THR A 132 18.33 -3.91 10.59
CA THR A 132 19.54 -3.30 11.18
C THR A 132 19.19 -2.00 11.85
N THR A 133 19.51 -1.87 13.13
CA THR A 133 19.38 -0.61 13.86
C THR A 133 20.53 -0.44 14.84
N ASP A 134 20.66 0.77 15.36
CA ASP A 134 21.63 1.06 16.40
C ASP A 134 21.01 1.03 17.80
N PHE A 135 21.75 0.45 18.74
CA PHE A 135 21.46 0.45 20.17
C PHE A 135 22.62 1.02 20.97
N TYR A 136 22.38 1.39 22.23
CA TYR A 136 23.47 1.59 23.19
C TYR A 136 23.80 0.31 23.94
N ILE A 137 25.07 0.02 24.16
CA ILE A 137 25.52 -0.90 25.22
C ILE A 137 26.14 -0.09 26.35
N ALA A 138 26.03 -0.58 27.58
CA ALA A 138 26.65 0.02 28.77
C ALA A 138 26.89 -1.07 29.83
N ASN A 139 27.97 -1.84 29.67
CA ASN A 139 28.24 -3.01 30.53
C ASN A 139 29.73 -3.36 30.61
N SER A 140 30.11 -4.07 31.68
CA SER A 140 31.38 -4.82 31.80
C SER A 140 31.18 -6.34 31.68
N TYR A 141 29.94 -6.82 31.80
CA TYR A 141 29.51 -8.22 31.71
C TYR A 141 28.48 -8.39 30.57
N GLY A 142 28.93 -8.26 29.33
CA GLY A 142 28.10 -8.38 28.14
C GLY A 142 28.47 -9.53 27.20
N LYS A 143 29.50 -10.31 27.54
CA LYS A 143 29.96 -11.43 26.74
C LYS A 143 28.99 -12.60 26.85
N TYR A 144 28.17 -12.84 25.84
CA TYR A 144 27.31 -14.01 25.77
C TYR A 144 28.11 -15.26 25.39
N VAL A 145 27.95 -16.31 26.19
CA VAL A 145 28.66 -17.59 26.03
C VAL A 145 27.65 -18.73 26.05
N ILE A 146 27.80 -19.66 25.11
CA ILE A 146 26.94 -20.84 24.96
C ILE A 146 27.76 -21.99 24.36
N SER A 147 27.37 -23.24 24.62
CA SER A 147 27.99 -24.39 23.97
C SER A 147 27.54 -24.50 22.50
N GLU A 148 28.39 -25.07 21.65
CA GLU A 148 28.11 -25.23 20.22
C GLU A 148 26.83 -26.04 19.96
N ALA A 149 26.60 -27.11 20.74
CA ALA A 149 25.39 -27.92 20.65
C ALA A 149 24.12 -27.13 21.01
N ALA A 150 24.18 -26.31 22.06
CA ALA A 150 23.03 -25.49 22.46
C ALA A 150 22.77 -24.33 21.49
N TYR A 151 23.84 -23.77 20.91
CA TYR A 151 23.72 -22.76 19.85
C TYR A 151 22.99 -23.30 18.61
N ALA A 152 23.35 -24.49 18.14
CA ALA A 152 22.69 -25.12 16.99
C ALA A 152 21.18 -25.27 17.22
N VAL A 153 20.78 -25.80 18.39
CA VAL A 153 19.37 -25.96 18.77
C VAL A 153 18.64 -24.61 18.83
N MET A 154 19.27 -23.58 19.42
CA MET A 154 18.66 -22.25 19.50
C MET A 154 18.48 -21.60 18.14
N LYS A 155 19.45 -21.78 17.25
CA LYS A 155 19.39 -21.25 15.89
C LYS A 155 18.23 -21.87 15.13
N ASP A 156 18.08 -23.19 15.18
CA ASP A 156 17.01 -23.92 14.48
C ASP A 156 15.62 -23.54 15.02
N ASN A 157 15.51 -23.26 16.33
CA ASN A 157 14.26 -22.81 16.95
C ASN A 157 13.98 -21.30 16.78
N GLY A 158 14.86 -20.55 16.10
CA GLY A 158 14.74 -19.10 15.93
C GLY A 158 14.74 -18.34 17.26
N GLN A 159 15.57 -18.77 18.22
CA GLN A 159 15.68 -18.16 19.55
C GLN A 159 16.72 -17.03 19.64
N ILE A 160 17.43 -16.76 18.55
CA ILE A 160 18.41 -15.68 18.45
C ILE A 160 17.71 -14.46 17.88
N LEU A 161 17.52 -13.44 18.72
CA LEU A 161 16.71 -12.27 18.37
C LEU A 161 17.53 -11.08 17.93
N VAL A 162 18.66 -10.84 18.59
CA VAL A 162 19.51 -9.68 18.34
C VAL A 162 20.95 -10.16 18.17
N THR A 163 21.62 -9.74 17.11
CA THR A 163 23.04 -10.01 16.87
C THR A 163 23.79 -8.72 16.61
N TYR A 164 25.05 -8.63 17.06
CA TYR A 164 25.94 -7.53 16.71
C TYR A 164 26.35 -7.66 15.23
N LYS A 165 26.23 -6.57 14.46
CA LYS A 165 26.48 -6.57 13.02
C LYS A 165 27.95 -6.38 12.66
N ASP A 166 28.64 -5.50 13.39
CA ASP A 166 30.00 -5.09 13.09
C ASP A 166 31.02 -5.78 14.00
N SER A 167 32.15 -6.17 13.38
CA SER A 167 33.27 -6.83 14.07
C SER A 167 33.84 -5.98 15.20
N ALA A 168 33.72 -4.65 15.13
CA ALA A 168 34.14 -3.71 16.17
C ALA A 168 33.25 -3.72 17.43
N SER A 169 31.96 -4.07 17.30
CA SER A 169 31.11 -4.29 18.48
C SER A 169 31.38 -5.64 19.10
N VAL A 170 31.59 -6.66 18.27
CA VAL A 170 31.89 -8.03 18.71
C VAL A 170 33.26 -8.12 19.38
N SER A 171 34.30 -7.47 18.85
CA SER A 171 35.67 -7.60 19.37
C SER A 171 35.86 -7.05 20.79
N GLU A 172 35.06 -6.08 21.20
CA GLU A 172 35.13 -5.51 22.54
C GLU A 172 34.23 -6.24 23.55
N VAL A 173 33.04 -6.68 23.13
CA VAL A 173 32.10 -7.43 23.98
C VAL A 173 32.50 -8.90 24.09
N GLY A 174 32.99 -9.51 23.00
CA GLY A 174 33.48 -10.89 22.95
C GLY A 174 32.38 -11.96 22.81
N SER A 175 31.14 -11.57 22.53
CA SER A 175 29.99 -12.50 22.52
C SER A 175 30.12 -13.57 21.42
N MET A 176 29.89 -14.84 21.79
CA MET A 176 29.91 -15.96 20.85
C MET A 176 28.80 -15.81 19.81
N TYR A 177 29.13 -16.13 18.56
CA TYR A 177 28.21 -16.04 17.40
C TYR A 177 27.56 -14.66 17.22
N ASN A 178 28.22 -13.61 17.73
CA ASN A 178 27.75 -12.23 17.72
C ASN A 178 26.40 -12.04 18.44
N ILE A 179 25.99 -12.95 19.33
CA ILE A 179 24.68 -12.87 19.98
C ILE A 179 24.65 -11.67 20.94
N ALA A 180 23.60 -10.85 20.79
CA ALA A 180 23.32 -9.70 21.65
C ALA A 180 22.01 -9.88 22.43
N GLY A 181 21.10 -10.74 21.99
CA GLY A 181 19.85 -11.04 22.68
C GLY A 181 19.15 -12.29 22.16
N VAL A 182 18.41 -12.97 23.04
CA VAL A 182 17.81 -14.29 22.84
C VAL A 182 16.44 -14.40 23.52
N CYS A 183 15.70 -15.47 23.22
CA CYS A 183 14.50 -15.85 23.96
C CYS A 183 14.47 -17.33 24.38
N ASN A 184 13.55 -17.69 25.28
CA ASN A 184 13.21 -19.08 25.54
C ASN A 184 12.48 -19.71 24.34
N ARG A 185 12.26 -21.02 24.40
CA ARG A 185 11.64 -21.79 23.30
C ARG A 185 10.20 -21.36 23.04
N GLU A 186 9.48 -21.03 24.11
CA GLU A 186 8.08 -20.60 24.06
C GLU A 186 7.91 -19.13 23.63
N ARG A 187 9.02 -18.40 23.43
CA ARG A 187 9.05 -16.97 23.05
C ARG A 187 8.22 -16.09 23.98
N THR A 188 8.34 -16.34 25.28
CA THR A 188 7.67 -15.59 26.35
C THR A 188 8.67 -14.88 27.26
N ILE A 189 9.93 -15.30 27.25
CA ILE A 189 11.01 -14.71 28.04
C ILE A 189 12.08 -14.25 27.06
N PHE A 190 12.47 -13.00 27.18
CA PHE A 190 13.36 -12.28 26.27
C PHE A 190 14.49 -11.66 27.07
N GLY A 191 15.71 -11.72 26.54
CA GLY A 191 16.87 -11.12 27.18
C GLY A 191 17.79 -10.48 26.14
N MET A 192 18.28 -9.27 26.41
CA MET A 192 19.22 -8.59 25.53
C MET A 192 20.22 -7.73 26.29
N MET A 193 21.43 -7.63 25.75
CA MET A 193 22.50 -6.79 26.31
C MET A 193 22.39 -5.30 25.95
N PRO A 194 22.00 -4.92 24.70
CA PRO A 194 21.80 -3.52 24.38
C PRO A 194 20.59 -2.92 25.11
N HIS A 195 20.59 -1.59 25.23
CA HIS A 195 19.58 -0.78 25.91
C HIS A 195 18.62 -0.17 24.87
N PRO A 196 17.50 -0.83 24.52
CA PRO A 196 16.51 -0.27 23.60
C PRO A 196 15.83 0.99 24.14
N GLU A 197 15.69 1.08 25.47
CA GLU A 197 15.00 2.16 26.17
C GLU A 197 15.69 3.53 26.04
N ARG A 198 16.92 3.57 25.53
CA ARG A 198 17.70 4.80 25.38
C ARG A 198 17.53 5.50 24.03
N ASN A 199 17.22 4.76 22.96
CA ASN A 199 17.26 5.33 21.62
C ASN A 199 16.51 4.55 20.52
N ASN A 200 15.63 3.61 20.87
CA ASN A 200 15.06 2.70 19.87
C ASN A 200 13.57 2.40 20.10
N ASP A 201 12.70 3.27 19.59
CA ASP A 201 11.24 3.04 19.61
C ASP A 201 10.82 1.92 18.64
N ASP A 202 11.56 1.68 17.55
CA ASP A 202 11.27 0.59 16.60
C ASP A 202 11.35 -0.79 17.27
N PHE A 203 12.31 -0.97 18.20
CA PHE A 203 12.40 -2.17 19.01
C PHE A 203 11.18 -2.34 19.88
N LYS A 204 10.54 -1.25 20.34
CA LYS A 204 9.32 -1.32 21.15
C LYS A 204 8.18 -1.90 20.32
N ASP A 205 7.96 -1.37 19.13
CA ASP A 205 6.89 -1.84 18.24
C ASP A 205 7.13 -3.30 17.81
N MET A 206 8.39 -3.67 17.60
CA MET A 206 8.76 -5.04 17.30
C MET A 206 8.62 -5.96 18.52
N LEU A 207 9.00 -5.49 19.71
CA LEU A 207 8.81 -6.19 20.98
C LEU A 207 7.32 -6.41 21.23
N ASP A 208 6.48 -5.42 21.00
CA ASP A 208 5.02 -5.56 21.11
C ASP A 208 4.50 -6.63 20.13
N GLY A 209 5.05 -6.68 18.91
CA GLY A 209 4.80 -7.77 17.97
C GLY A 209 5.31 -9.14 18.45
N LEU A 210 6.51 -9.21 19.03
CA LEU A 210 7.11 -10.46 19.52
C LEU A 210 6.42 -10.99 20.79
N ILE A 211 5.93 -10.08 21.61
CA ILE A 211 5.37 -10.35 22.94
C ILE A 211 3.86 -10.59 22.89
N PHE A 212 3.12 -9.86 22.05
CA PHE A 212 1.65 -9.87 22.06
C PHE A 212 1.00 -10.35 20.78
N SER A 213 1.75 -10.50 19.69
CA SER A 213 1.25 -11.26 18.55
C SER A 213 1.77 -12.69 18.65
N THR A 214 0.86 -13.65 18.73
CA THR A 214 1.12 -15.08 18.52
C THR A 214 1.65 -15.40 17.11
N VAL A 215 1.99 -14.39 16.30
CA VAL A 215 2.14 -14.50 14.84
C VAL A 215 3.33 -13.66 14.33
N LEU A 216 4.50 -13.68 14.97
CA LEU A 216 5.74 -13.28 14.27
C LEU A 216 6.52 -14.52 13.85
N SER A 217 5.89 -15.31 12.96
CA SER A 217 6.65 -16.18 12.06
C SER A 217 7.47 -15.29 11.10
N PRO A 218 8.61 -15.78 10.57
CA PRO A 218 9.33 -15.09 9.49
C PRO A 218 8.42 -14.71 8.32
N THR A 219 7.38 -15.52 8.07
CA THR A 219 6.33 -15.26 7.08
C THR A 219 5.58 -13.98 7.36
N HIS A 220 5.08 -13.76 8.59
CA HIS A 220 4.37 -12.53 8.94
C HIS A 220 5.23 -11.28 8.73
N LEU A 221 6.51 -11.32 9.10
CA LEU A 221 7.43 -10.19 8.89
C LEU A 221 7.64 -9.87 7.40
N LYS A 222 7.69 -10.90 6.54
CA LYS A 222 7.74 -10.70 5.08
C LYS A 222 6.49 -9.98 4.57
N PHE A 223 5.30 -10.41 5.00
CA PHE A 223 4.04 -9.73 4.68
C PHE A 223 4.06 -8.27 5.13
N LYS A 224 4.33 -8.03 6.43
CA LYS A 224 4.37 -6.68 7.01
C LYS A 224 5.29 -5.75 6.21
N ARG A 225 6.50 -6.20 5.88
CA ARG A 225 7.46 -5.41 5.08
C ARG A 225 6.89 -5.04 3.72
N LYS A 226 6.44 -6.02 2.94
CA LYS A 226 5.92 -5.79 1.57
C LYS A 226 4.68 -4.90 1.57
N ILE A 227 3.78 -5.13 2.52
CA ILE A 227 2.59 -4.30 2.72
C ILE A 227 2.99 -2.87 3.05
N SER A 228 3.91 -2.65 3.99
CA SER A 228 4.36 -1.29 4.35
C SER A 228 5.07 -0.58 3.20
N GLU A 229 5.93 -1.27 2.44
CA GLU A 229 6.58 -0.72 1.24
C GLU A 229 5.55 -0.27 0.20
N LEU A 230 4.55 -1.11 -0.05
CA LEU A 230 3.49 -0.85 -1.02
C LEU A 230 2.57 0.30 -0.58
N MET A 231 2.08 0.27 0.65
CA MET A 231 1.16 1.29 1.20
C MET A 231 1.84 2.66 1.35
N ASN A 232 3.17 2.71 1.46
CA ASN A 232 3.94 3.97 1.50
C ASN A 232 4.31 4.51 0.10
N SER A 233 3.99 3.78 -0.98
CA SER A 233 4.18 4.26 -2.35
C SER A 233 3.26 5.45 -2.63
N GLU A 234 3.74 6.44 -3.39
CA GLU A 234 2.92 7.61 -3.77
C GLU A 234 1.74 7.19 -4.65
N HIS A 235 1.95 6.19 -5.51
CA HIS A 235 0.93 5.66 -6.42
C HIS A 235 -0.33 5.17 -5.70
N ILE A 236 -0.18 4.57 -4.50
CA ILE A 236 -1.31 4.08 -3.68
C ILE A 236 -1.75 5.11 -2.64
N SER A 237 -0.81 5.72 -1.92
CA SER A 237 -1.15 6.58 -0.78
C SER A 237 -1.62 7.97 -1.17
N TYR A 238 -1.16 8.49 -2.33
CA TYR A 238 -1.26 9.90 -2.68
C TYR A 238 -0.70 10.83 -1.59
N LYS A 239 0.26 10.34 -0.79
CA LYS A 239 0.73 10.99 0.44
C LYS A 239 1.19 12.43 0.24
N SER A 240 1.75 12.78 -0.91
CA SER A 240 2.20 14.14 -1.20
C SER A 240 1.06 15.07 -1.64
N THR A 241 -0.01 14.51 -2.21
CA THR A 241 -1.02 15.29 -2.97
C THR A 241 -2.42 15.29 -2.37
N ARG A 242 -2.80 14.27 -1.59
CA ARG A 242 -4.15 14.05 -1.04
C ARG A 242 -4.74 15.30 -0.39
N LYS A 243 -3.94 16.04 0.40
CA LYS A 243 -4.37 17.27 1.09
C LYS A 243 -4.82 18.40 0.15
N TYR A 244 -4.24 18.50 -1.05
CA TYR A 244 -4.60 19.52 -2.04
C TYR A 244 -5.86 19.10 -2.81
N LEU A 245 -5.97 17.81 -3.14
CA LEU A 245 -7.11 17.27 -3.88
C LEU A 245 -8.44 17.47 -3.13
N LYS A 246 -8.40 17.46 -1.78
CA LYS A 246 -9.55 17.77 -0.90
C LYS A 246 -10.16 19.17 -1.17
N LYS A 247 -9.45 20.09 -1.83
CA LYS A 247 -9.95 21.44 -2.18
C LYS A 247 -10.88 21.45 -3.40
N LEU A 248 -10.81 20.42 -4.26
CA LEU A 248 -11.55 20.39 -5.53
C LEU A 248 -13.07 20.35 -5.27
N PRO A 249 -13.89 21.13 -6.00
CA PRO A 249 -15.34 20.99 -5.94
C PRO A 249 -15.77 19.65 -6.53
N THR A 250 -16.48 18.82 -5.77
CA THR A 250 -16.88 17.46 -6.19
C THR A 250 -18.39 17.23 -6.24
N GLN A 251 -19.19 18.22 -5.85
CA GLN A 251 -20.64 18.09 -5.68
C GLN A 251 -21.39 18.88 -6.76
N SER A 252 -22.46 18.28 -7.28
CA SER A 252 -23.49 18.91 -8.12
C SER A 252 -24.73 18.03 -8.12
N ASN A 253 -25.88 18.56 -8.57
CA ASN A 253 -27.15 17.83 -8.60
C ASN A 253 -27.12 16.59 -9.51
N PHE A 254 -26.26 16.59 -10.52
CA PHE A 254 -26.11 15.46 -11.44
C PHE A 254 -25.10 14.42 -10.95
N VAL A 255 -24.31 14.69 -9.90
CA VAL A 255 -23.28 13.76 -9.42
C VAL A 255 -23.92 12.69 -8.55
N ILE A 256 -23.90 11.44 -9.04
CA ILE A 256 -24.30 10.26 -8.27
C ILE A 256 -23.14 9.76 -7.42
N GLN A 257 -21.94 9.77 -7.98
CA GLN A 257 -20.71 9.37 -7.30
C GLN A 257 -19.57 10.32 -7.69
N GLY A 258 -19.00 11.00 -6.70
CA GLY A 258 -17.77 11.79 -6.86
C GLY A 258 -16.52 10.96 -6.55
N PRO A 259 -15.38 11.59 -6.25
CA PRO A 259 -14.16 10.88 -5.88
C PRO A 259 -14.36 9.96 -4.66
N GLY A 260 -13.75 8.77 -4.69
CA GLY A 260 -13.83 7.77 -3.62
C GLY A 260 -14.25 6.37 -4.08
N GLU A 261 -14.68 6.23 -5.33
CA GLU A 261 -14.85 4.94 -6.03
C GLU A 261 -13.99 4.95 -7.30
N ASN A 262 -13.96 3.82 -8.03
CA ASN A 262 -13.15 3.64 -9.25
C ASN A 262 -13.44 4.66 -10.33
N ALA A 263 -14.72 5.02 -10.51
CA ALA A 263 -15.12 6.02 -11.48
C ALA A 263 -16.11 7.03 -10.88
N GLY A 264 -16.06 8.25 -11.42
CA GLY A 264 -17.10 9.24 -11.17
C GLY A 264 -18.35 8.89 -11.97
N ILE A 265 -19.53 9.09 -11.39
CA ILE A 265 -20.82 8.79 -12.04
C ILE A 265 -21.71 10.02 -12.01
N VAL A 266 -22.25 10.39 -13.18
CA VAL A 266 -23.24 11.46 -13.32
C VAL A 266 -24.53 10.97 -13.95
N ASP A 267 -25.65 11.47 -13.44
CA ASP A 267 -27.00 11.25 -13.96
C ASP A 267 -27.18 12.06 -15.26
N ILE A 268 -27.62 11.38 -16.32
CA ILE A 268 -27.93 12.01 -17.62
C ILE A 268 -29.43 12.00 -17.93
N GLY A 269 -30.27 11.60 -16.98
CA GLY A 269 -31.73 11.51 -17.12
C GLY A 269 -32.21 10.13 -17.56
N ASP A 270 -33.54 9.96 -17.54
CA ASP A 270 -34.25 8.77 -18.04
C ASP A 270 -33.76 7.43 -17.44
N GLY A 271 -33.24 7.49 -16.21
CA GLY A 271 -32.74 6.31 -15.48
C GLY A 271 -31.33 5.86 -15.89
N TYR A 272 -30.62 6.62 -16.72
CA TYR A 272 -29.26 6.31 -17.15
C TYR A 272 -28.23 7.29 -16.55
N CYS A 273 -27.02 6.78 -16.39
CA CYS A 273 -25.87 7.52 -15.89
C CYS A 273 -24.66 7.26 -16.77
N ILE A 274 -23.71 8.20 -16.74
CA ILE A 274 -22.39 8.06 -17.35
C ILE A 274 -21.34 7.89 -16.26
N ALA A 275 -20.57 6.82 -16.35
CA ALA A 275 -19.35 6.63 -15.59
C ALA A 275 -18.16 7.17 -16.39
N LEU A 276 -17.25 7.89 -15.73
CA LEU A 276 -16.05 8.41 -16.37
C LEU A 276 -14.84 8.39 -15.44
N ARG A 277 -13.69 8.11 -16.03
CA ARG A 277 -12.40 8.02 -15.34
C ARG A 277 -11.27 8.36 -16.33
N ILE A 278 -10.13 8.78 -15.80
CA ILE A 278 -8.88 8.97 -16.56
C ILE A 278 -7.71 8.53 -15.68
N GLU A 279 -6.79 7.78 -16.28
CA GLU A 279 -5.61 7.24 -15.61
C GLU A 279 -4.34 7.42 -16.43
N SER A 280 -3.18 7.15 -15.83
CA SER A 280 -1.86 7.25 -16.47
C SER A 280 -1.08 5.94 -16.34
N HIS A 281 -0.31 5.60 -17.37
CA HIS A 281 0.59 4.44 -17.35
C HIS A 281 2.00 4.81 -17.85
N ASN A 282 2.56 5.89 -17.29
CA ASN A 282 3.78 6.54 -17.78
C ASN A 282 5.03 5.66 -17.63
N HIS A 283 5.39 5.26 -16.41
CA HIS A 283 6.59 4.47 -16.11
C HIS A 283 6.60 3.10 -16.81
N PRO A 284 5.52 2.30 -16.78
CA PRO A 284 5.49 1.01 -17.49
C PRO A 284 5.68 1.18 -19.00
N THR A 285 5.08 2.21 -19.59
CA THR A 285 5.20 2.49 -21.03
C THR A 285 6.61 2.94 -21.42
N PHE A 286 7.31 3.66 -20.54
CA PHE A 286 8.72 3.97 -20.79
C PHE A 286 9.60 2.70 -20.87
N ILE A 287 9.31 1.69 -20.05
CA ILE A 287 10.06 0.42 -20.00
C ILE A 287 9.68 -0.50 -21.17
N ASN A 288 8.38 -0.73 -21.37
CA ASN A 288 7.84 -1.52 -22.48
C ASN A 288 6.63 -0.79 -23.09
N PRO A 289 6.81 -0.08 -24.21
CA PRO A 289 5.82 0.86 -24.71
C PRO A 289 4.53 0.22 -25.21
N PHE A 290 4.59 -0.99 -25.77
CA PHE A 290 3.40 -1.69 -26.24
C PHE A 290 2.58 -2.18 -25.04
N GLU A 291 3.18 -3.02 -24.20
CA GLU A 291 2.49 -3.62 -23.07
C GLU A 291 2.04 -2.57 -22.05
N GLY A 292 2.89 -1.61 -21.71
CA GLY A 292 2.55 -0.55 -20.77
C GLY A 292 1.38 0.31 -21.25
N ALA A 293 1.29 0.61 -22.55
CA ALA A 293 0.16 1.38 -23.07
C ALA A 293 -1.11 0.51 -23.16
N ALA A 294 -0.97 -0.76 -23.54
CA ALA A 294 -2.07 -1.72 -23.64
C ALA A 294 -2.70 -2.01 -22.27
N THR A 295 -1.91 -2.33 -21.25
CA THR A 295 -2.43 -2.59 -19.89
C THR A 295 -2.98 -1.32 -19.23
N GLY A 296 -2.51 -0.14 -19.62
CA GLY A 296 -3.12 1.14 -19.25
C GLY A 296 -4.56 1.29 -19.78
N VAL A 297 -4.86 0.74 -20.97
CA VAL A 297 -6.23 0.67 -21.50
C VAL A 297 -7.07 -0.36 -20.75
N GLY A 298 -6.51 -1.53 -20.43
CA GLY A 298 -7.21 -2.53 -19.61
C GLY A 298 -7.60 -1.98 -18.24
N GLY A 299 -6.64 -1.42 -17.50
CA GLY A 299 -6.89 -0.83 -16.17
C GLY A 299 -8.05 0.17 -16.15
N ILE A 300 -8.04 1.15 -17.06
CA ILE A 300 -9.10 2.16 -17.12
C ILE A 300 -10.47 1.57 -17.51
N LEU A 301 -10.49 0.51 -18.34
CA LEU A 301 -11.72 -0.19 -18.68
C LEU A 301 -12.29 -0.89 -17.44
N ARG A 302 -11.45 -1.59 -16.67
CA ARG A 302 -11.85 -2.24 -15.41
C ARG A 302 -12.45 -1.25 -14.43
N ASP A 303 -11.82 -0.10 -14.23
CA ASP A 303 -12.37 0.97 -13.38
C ASP A 303 -13.82 1.32 -13.72
N ILE A 304 -14.16 1.37 -15.01
CA ILE A 304 -15.50 1.68 -15.49
C ILE A 304 -16.46 0.50 -15.26
N PHE A 305 -16.11 -0.70 -15.71
CA PHE A 305 -17.04 -1.83 -15.63
C PHE A 305 -17.17 -2.43 -14.22
N THR A 306 -16.20 -2.18 -13.33
CA THR A 306 -16.32 -2.39 -11.87
C THR A 306 -17.54 -1.68 -11.28
N MET A 307 -17.90 -0.51 -11.82
CA MET A 307 -19.08 0.24 -11.38
C MET A 307 -20.40 -0.30 -11.96
N GLY A 308 -20.37 -1.43 -12.69
CA GLY A 308 -21.49 -1.96 -13.46
C GLY A 308 -21.75 -1.22 -14.77
N ALA A 309 -20.87 -0.28 -15.16
CA ALA A 309 -21.03 0.52 -16.36
C ALA A 309 -20.38 -0.15 -17.57
N LYS A 310 -21.10 -0.25 -18.68
CA LYS A 310 -20.56 -0.77 -19.93
C LYS A 310 -19.68 0.31 -20.57
N PRO A 311 -18.37 0.07 -20.80
CA PRO A 311 -17.52 0.99 -21.53
C PRO A 311 -18.06 1.21 -22.96
N ILE A 312 -18.14 2.48 -23.37
CA ILE A 312 -18.64 2.87 -24.70
C ILE A 312 -17.64 3.68 -25.50
N ALA A 313 -16.61 4.22 -24.86
CA ALA A 313 -15.55 4.97 -25.54
C ALA A 313 -14.29 5.10 -24.68
N ILE A 314 -13.13 5.13 -25.34
CA ILE A 314 -11.85 5.55 -24.76
C ILE A 314 -11.29 6.78 -25.48
N LEU A 315 -10.40 7.50 -24.80
CA LEU A 315 -9.62 8.61 -25.35
C LEU A 315 -8.18 8.55 -24.85
N ASP A 316 -7.20 8.87 -25.69
CA ASP A 316 -5.77 8.85 -25.32
C ASP A 316 -5.12 10.25 -25.38
N PHE A 317 -4.45 10.62 -24.29
CA PHE A 317 -3.73 11.89 -24.14
C PHE A 317 -2.23 11.62 -23.99
N LEU A 318 -1.52 11.82 -25.08
CA LEU A 318 -0.14 11.41 -25.28
C LEU A 318 0.83 12.60 -25.24
N ARG A 319 1.94 12.46 -24.51
CA ARG A 319 3.03 13.45 -24.48
C ARG A 319 4.35 12.75 -24.71
N PHE A 320 5.01 13.09 -25.81
CA PHE A 320 6.26 12.45 -26.20
C PHE A 320 7.36 13.46 -26.47
N GLY A 321 8.60 12.98 -26.38
CA GLY A 321 9.77 13.76 -26.74
C GLY A 321 9.86 14.07 -28.23
N THR A 322 10.88 14.84 -28.59
CA THR A 322 11.16 15.24 -29.99
C THR A 322 12.29 14.43 -30.61
N ASP A 323 12.91 13.52 -29.85
CA ASP A 323 14.00 12.67 -30.32
C ASP A 323 13.51 11.40 -31.05
N GLN A 324 14.46 10.69 -31.66
CA GLN A 324 14.16 9.48 -32.43
C GLN A 324 13.62 8.35 -31.55
N ASN A 325 14.08 8.25 -30.30
CA ASN A 325 13.57 7.25 -29.36
C ASN A 325 12.09 7.50 -29.03
N SER A 326 11.70 8.76 -28.84
CA SER A 326 10.33 9.16 -28.54
C SER A 326 9.37 8.81 -29.67
N LYS A 327 9.82 8.91 -30.93
CA LYS A 327 9.04 8.43 -32.08
C LYS A 327 8.77 6.92 -31.99
N ARG A 328 9.80 6.12 -31.68
CA ARG A 328 9.66 4.66 -31.49
C ARG A 328 8.73 4.31 -30.34
N LEU A 329 8.83 5.03 -29.22
CA LEU A 329 7.95 4.85 -28.07
C LEU A 329 6.50 5.17 -28.44
N LEU A 330 6.25 6.30 -29.10
CA LEU A 330 4.93 6.69 -29.58
C LEU A 330 4.32 5.62 -30.49
N ASP A 331 5.05 5.19 -31.53
CA ASP A 331 4.54 4.21 -32.50
C ASP A 331 4.10 2.92 -31.79
N LYS A 332 4.91 2.42 -30.83
CA LYS A 332 4.60 1.22 -30.07
C LYS A 332 3.48 1.42 -29.04
N SER A 333 3.38 2.59 -28.42
CA SER A 333 2.29 2.89 -27.49
C SER A 333 0.94 2.98 -28.18
N VAL A 334 0.89 3.61 -29.36
CA VAL A 334 -0.34 3.66 -30.18
C VAL A 334 -0.73 2.27 -30.65
N GLU A 335 0.23 1.43 -31.04
CA GLU A 335 -0.01 0.03 -31.39
C GLU A 335 -0.63 -0.75 -30.21
N GLY A 336 -0.13 -0.55 -28.98
CA GLY A 336 -0.68 -1.17 -27.77
C GLY A 336 -2.09 -0.70 -27.43
N ILE A 337 -2.35 0.61 -27.49
CA ILE A 337 -3.68 1.19 -27.25
C ILE A 337 -4.68 0.69 -28.29
N SER A 338 -4.28 0.70 -29.57
CA SER A 338 -5.07 0.21 -30.69
C SER A 338 -5.40 -1.26 -30.54
N TYR A 339 -4.39 -2.09 -30.24
CA TYR A 339 -4.57 -3.53 -30.04
C TYR A 339 -5.61 -3.80 -28.96
N TYR A 340 -5.46 -3.22 -27.76
CA TYR A 340 -6.35 -3.49 -26.65
C TYR A 340 -7.78 -3.00 -26.92
N GLY A 341 -7.94 -1.74 -27.33
CA GLY A 341 -9.25 -1.13 -27.60
C GLY A 341 -10.02 -1.81 -28.73
N ASN A 342 -9.33 -2.14 -29.83
CA ASN A 342 -9.95 -2.84 -30.96
C ASN A 342 -10.36 -4.27 -30.59
N CYS A 343 -9.52 -5.01 -29.85
CA CYS A 343 -9.81 -6.40 -29.45
C CYS A 343 -10.99 -6.49 -28.48
N ILE A 344 -11.06 -5.61 -27.48
CA ILE A 344 -12.18 -5.59 -26.53
C ILE A 344 -13.46 -4.99 -27.15
N GLY A 345 -13.33 -4.29 -28.27
CA GLY A 345 -14.45 -3.67 -28.98
C GLY A 345 -14.96 -2.40 -28.29
N VAL A 346 -14.05 -1.56 -27.80
CA VAL A 346 -14.40 -0.23 -27.25
C VAL A 346 -13.73 0.83 -28.12
N PRO A 347 -14.50 1.70 -28.79
CA PRO A 347 -13.96 2.61 -29.78
C PRO A 347 -13.10 3.70 -29.13
N ASN A 348 -12.00 4.07 -29.77
CA ASN A 348 -11.29 5.30 -29.43
C ASN A 348 -11.89 6.47 -30.22
N ILE A 349 -12.42 7.44 -29.50
CA ILE A 349 -13.24 8.50 -30.10
C ILE A 349 -12.49 9.82 -30.24
N GLY A 350 -11.27 9.93 -29.71
CA GLY A 350 -10.60 11.21 -29.58
C GLY A 350 -9.34 11.14 -28.72
N GLY A 351 -8.61 12.24 -28.68
CA GLY A 351 -7.38 12.31 -27.91
C GLY A 351 -6.57 13.57 -28.20
N ASP A 352 -5.41 13.66 -27.57
CA ASP A 352 -4.48 14.77 -27.76
C ASP A 352 -3.04 14.27 -27.68
N CYS A 353 -2.30 14.31 -28.79
CA CYS A 353 -0.89 13.98 -28.82
C CYS A 353 -0.04 15.23 -29.06
N ARG A 354 0.89 15.52 -28.14
CA ARG A 354 1.78 16.69 -28.21
C ARG A 354 3.24 16.32 -27.97
N PHE A 355 4.13 17.15 -28.51
CA PHE A 355 5.56 16.88 -28.49
C PHE A 355 6.34 17.99 -27.76
N HIS A 356 7.29 17.59 -26.92
CA HIS A 356 8.20 18.52 -26.25
C HIS A 356 9.46 17.80 -25.76
N ASN A 357 10.62 18.44 -25.83
CA ASN A 357 11.89 17.84 -25.39
C ASN A 357 11.91 17.38 -23.92
N SER A 358 11.11 18.00 -23.04
CA SER A 358 10.97 17.60 -21.63
C SER A 358 10.42 16.19 -21.44
N TYR A 359 9.76 15.61 -22.45
CA TYR A 359 9.22 14.26 -22.39
C TYR A 359 10.15 13.21 -23.04
N ASN A 360 11.35 13.60 -23.50
CA ASN A 360 12.31 12.66 -24.12
C ASN A 360 12.64 11.47 -23.20
N LYS A 361 12.71 11.70 -21.89
CA LYS A 361 13.02 10.67 -20.89
C LYS A 361 11.80 10.14 -20.13
N ASN A 362 10.67 10.86 -20.21
CA ASN A 362 9.46 10.60 -19.41
C ASN A 362 8.24 10.85 -20.31
N PRO A 363 7.88 9.91 -21.20
CA PRO A 363 6.67 10.02 -21.98
C PRO A 363 5.44 9.89 -21.07
N LEU A 364 4.35 10.57 -21.42
CA LEU A 364 3.08 10.49 -20.70
C LEU A 364 2.02 9.82 -21.56
N ILE A 365 1.38 8.80 -20.99
CA ILE A 365 0.32 8.03 -21.61
C ILE A 365 -0.83 8.04 -20.62
N ASN A 366 -1.89 8.76 -20.99
CA ASN A 366 -3.08 8.87 -20.18
C ASN A 366 -4.26 8.40 -21.00
N VAL A 367 -5.10 7.56 -20.43
CA VAL A 367 -6.27 7.02 -21.10
C VAL A 367 -7.50 7.36 -20.28
N GLY A 368 -8.47 8.00 -20.93
CA GLY A 368 -9.80 8.24 -20.39
C GLY A 368 -10.77 7.18 -20.89
N CYS A 369 -11.74 6.80 -20.05
CA CYS A 369 -12.82 5.92 -20.46
C CYS A 369 -14.17 6.49 -20.02
N ILE A 370 -15.17 6.24 -20.85
CA ILE A 370 -16.57 6.61 -20.64
C ILE A 370 -17.39 5.32 -20.71
N GLY A 371 -18.24 5.10 -19.72
CA GLY A 371 -19.20 4.00 -19.69
C GLY A 371 -20.62 4.48 -19.44
N ILE A 372 -21.59 3.66 -19.83
CA ILE A 372 -23.02 3.88 -19.60
C ILE A 372 -23.57 2.83 -18.64
N VAL A 373 -24.44 3.25 -17.72
CA VAL A 373 -25.05 2.36 -16.73
C VAL A 373 -26.47 2.79 -16.43
N LYS A 374 -27.35 1.82 -16.15
CA LYS A 374 -28.66 2.11 -15.55
C LYS A 374 -28.45 2.48 -14.08
N LYS A 375 -29.12 3.53 -13.61
CA LYS A 375 -28.97 4.03 -12.24
C LYS A 375 -29.13 2.93 -11.16
N ASP A 376 -30.05 2.00 -11.38
CA ASP A 376 -30.33 0.89 -10.45
C ASP A 376 -29.36 -0.29 -10.56
N ASN A 377 -28.42 -0.26 -11.50
CA ASN A 377 -27.41 -1.30 -11.74
C ASN A 377 -26.01 -0.86 -11.32
N ILE A 378 -25.86 0.34 -10.72
CA ILE A 378 -24.57 0.82 -10.23
C ILE A 378 -24.09 -0.09 -9.11
N ILE A 379 -22.86 -0.58 -9.24
CA ILE A 379 -22.17 -1.35 -8.21
C ILE A 379 -21.13 -0.44 -7.54
N TYR A 380 -20.98 -0.60 -6.22
CA TYR A 380 -19.99 0.12 -5.41
C TYR A 380 -18.93 -0.85 -4.90
N GLY A 381 -17.68 -0.40 -4.76
CA GLY A 381 -16.58 -1.20 -4.24
C GLY A 381 -16.62 -1.31 -2.72
N ARG A 382 -17.64 -1.96 -2.14
CA ARG A 382 -17.76 -2.09 -0.68
C ARG A 382 -18.38 -3.40 -0.22
N ALA A 383 -17.94 -3.86 0.96
CA ALA A 383 -18.64 -4.86 1.75
C ALA A 383 -19.64 -4.19 2.71
N THR A 384 -20.70 -4.88 3.09
CA THR A 384 -21.75 -4.32 3.95
C THR A 384 -22.01 -5.14 5.20
N GLY A 385 -21.64 -6.42 5.20
CA GLY A 385 -22.00 -7.39 6.24
C GLY A 385 -20.88 -8.39 6.53
N GLU A 386 -21.18 -9.28 7.46
CA GLU A 386 -20.39 -10.47 7.80
C GLU A 386 -20.82 -11.65 6.93
N ASP A 387 -19.96 -12.65 6.82
CA ASP A 387 -20.15 -13.87 6.01
C ASP A 387 -20.40 -13.58 4.52
N GLN A 388 -19.96 -12.42 4.03
CA GLN A 388 -19.97 -12.11 2.61
C GLN A 388 -18.73 -12.75 1.98
N LEU A 389 -18.94 -13.46 0.89
CA LEU A 389 -17.91 -14.14 0.14
C LEU A 389 -16.99 -13.13 -0.53
N LEU A 390 -15.68 -13.36 -0.41
CA LEU A 390 -14.64 -12.68 -1.16
C LEU A 390 -14.24 -13.60 -2.32
N ILE A 391 -14.58 -13.19 -3.53
CA ILE A 391 -14.46 -14.02 -4.73
C ILE A 391 -13.45 -13.37 -5.68
N TYR A 392 -12.46 -14.14 -6.07
CA TYR A 392 -11.52 -13.83 -7.13
C TYR A 392 -12.08 -14.29 -8.47
N VAL A 393 -11.95 -13.50 -9.52
CA VAL A 393 -12.23 -13.92 -10.90
C VAL A 393 -11.28 -13.26 -11.90
N GLY A 394 -10.93 -13.99 -12.96
CA GLY A 394 -10.11 -13.48 -14.07
C GLY A 394 -8.86 -14.30 -14.32
N SER A 395 -7.78 -13.65 -14.75
CA SER A 395 -6.51 -14.32 -15.05
C SER A 395 -5.90 -14.98 -13.82
N LYS A 396 -5.01 -15.96 -13.99
CA LYS A 396 -4.25 -16.53 -12.87
C LYS A 396 -3.16 -15.55 -12.40
N THR A 397 -2.94 -15.48 -11.09
CA THR A 397 -1.93 -14.63 -10.45
C THR A 397 -0.52 -15.15 -10.75
N GLY A 398 0.35 -14.27 -11.23
CA GLY A 398 1.75 -14.58 -11.56
C GLY A 398 2.71 -13.55 -10.96
N ASN A 399 3.99 -13.70 -11.30
CA ASN A 399 5.05 -12.81 -10.82
C ASN A 399 5.07 -11.43 -11.49
N GLU A 400 4.10 -11.12 -12.36
CA GLU A 400 4.09 -9.87 -13.12
C GLU A 400 3.73 -8.67 -12.23
N GLY A 401 4.47 -7.57 -12.39
CA GLY A 401 4.17 -6.29 -11.72
C GLY A 401 4.40 -6.26 -10.20
N ILE A 402 5.01 -7.29 -9.58
CA ILE A 402 5.37 -7.22 -8.16
C ILE A 402 6.32 -6.04 -7.91
N GLY A 403 5.87 -5.06 -7.13
CA GLY A 403 6.61 -3.81 -6.87
C GLY A 403 6.42 -2.72 -7.94
N GLY A 404 5.47 -2.87 -8.87
CA GLY A 404 5.14 -1.90 -9.91
C GLY A 404 4.75 -0.54 -9.35
N ALA A 405 3.85 -0.50 -8.35
CA ALA A 405 3.45 0.73 -7.66
C ALA A 405 4.64 1.46 -6.99
N ALA A 406 5.55 0.73 -6.37
CA ALA A 406 6.76 1.29 -5.76
C ALA A 406 7.74 1.82 -6.82
N MET A 407 7.85 1.13 -7.96
CA MET A 407 8.64 1.58 -9.10
C MET A 407 8.07 2.88 -9.71
N ALA A 408 6.76 2.98 -9.88
CA ALA A 408 6.08 4.18 -10.37
C ALA A 408 6.18 5.38 -9.40
N SER A 409 6.58 5.13 -8.16
CA SER A 409 6.79 6.14 -7.11
C SER A 409 8.26 6.58 -6.96
N ASN A 410 9.15 6.18 -7.87
CA ASN A 410 10.56 6.52 -7.85
C ASN A 410 11.00 7.22 -9.15
N SER A 411 11.91 8.19 -9.03
CA SER A 411 12.56 8.79 -10.20
C SER A 411 13.51 7.80 -10.87
N PHE A 412 13.52 7.75 -12.20
CA PHE A 412 14.47 6.93 -12.94
C PHE A 412 15.89 7.49 -12.81
N ARG A 413 16.87 6.58 -12.75
CA ARG A 413 18.30 6.88 -12.90
C ARG A 413 18.83 6.26 -14.19
N ALA A 414 19.76 6.92 -14.84
CA ALA A 414 20.36 6.46 -16.10
C ALA A 414 21.09 5.10 -16.02
N ASP A 415 21.45 4.64 -14.82
CA ASP A 415 22.17 3.38 -14.56
C ASP A 415 21.24 2.14 -14.44
N VAL A 416 19.92 2.34 -14.46
CA VAL A 416 18.95 1.25 -14.36
C VAL A 416 18.92 0.44 -15.66
N ASN A 417 19.17 -0.87 -15.57
CA ASN A 417 19.07 -1.77 -16.71
C ASN A 417 17.59 -2.04 -17.07
N ILE A 418 17.09 -1.31 -18.06
CA ILE A 418 15.71 -1.41 -18.56
C ILE A 418 15.34 -2.84 -18.98
N ASN A 419 16.31 -3.65 -19.45
CA ASN A 419 16.02 -5.02 -19.88
C ASN A 419 15.70 -5.96 -18.72
N ASP A 420 16.22 -5.70 -17.52
CA ASP A 420 15.86 -6.47 -16.33
C ASP A 420 14.45 -6.09 -15.86
N LEU A 421 14.08 -4.81 -15.99
CA LEU A 421 12.73 -4.33 -15.66
C LEU A 421 11.65 -4.82 -16.63
N LYS A 422 11.98 -5.05 -17.91
CA LYS A 422 11.03 -5.56 -18.90
C LYS A 422 10.41 -6.91 -18.52
N LYS A 423 11.12 -7.74 -17.76
CA LYS A 423 10.61 -9.03 -17.28
C LYS A 423 9.48 -8.88 -16.27
N ASN A 424 9.41 -7.73 -15.60
CA ASN A 424 8.37 -7.42 -14.61
C ASN A 424 7.18 -6.68 -15.23
N VAL A 425 7.24 -6.30 -16.52
CA VAL A 425 6.13 -5.62 -17.17
C VAL A 425 5.02 -6.63 -17.47
N GLN A 426 3.82 -6.27 -17.06
CA GLN A 426 2.59 -7.02 -17.28
C GLN A 426 2.37 -7.26 -18.78
N LYS A 427 1.73 -8.38 -19.14
CA LYS A 427 1.27 -8.63 -20.50
C LYS A 427 -0.23 -8.38 -20.58
N ALA A 428 -0.66 -7.71 -21.64
CA ALA A 428 -2.06 -7.46 -21.90
C ALA A 428 -2.78 -8.68 -22.49
N ASP A 429 -3.97 -9.01 -21.97
CA ASP A 429 -4.90 -9.98 -22.58
C ASP A 429 -6.30 -9.36 -22.77
N PRO A 430 -6.51 -8.59 -23.85
CA PRO A 430 -7.80 -7.95 -24.10
C PRO A 430 -8.93 -8.94 -24.40
N PHE A 431 -8.62 -10.18 -24.78
CA PHE A 431 -9.63 -11.20 -25.04
C PHE A 431 -10.22 -11.73 -23.74
N LEU A 432 -9.36 -12.00 -22.74
CA LEU A 432 -9.81 -12.36 -21.41
C LEU A 432 -10.55 -11.20 -20.72
N GLU A 433 -10.05 -9.97 -20.86
CA GLU A 433 -10.74 -8.78 -20.33
C GLU A 433 -12.13 -8.61 -20.93
N LYS A 434 -12.33 -8.94 -22.21
CA LYS A 434 -13.64 -8.90 -22.85
C LYS A 434 -14.63 -9.85 -22.17
N LEU A 435 -14.21 -11.08 -21.88
CA LEU A 435 -15.02 -12.06 -21.15
C LEU A 435 -15.34 -11.57 -19.73
N LEU A 436 -14.34 -11.00 -19.06
CA LEU A 436 -14.49 -10.42 -17.72
C LEU A 436 -15.50 -9.26 -17.71
N LEU A 437 -15.40 -8.35 -18.67
CA LEU A 437 -16.32 -7.22 -18.86
C LEU A 437 -17.76 -7.71 -19.04
N ASP A 438 -17.99 -8.68 -19.93
CA ASP A 438 -19.33 -9.18 -20.22
C ASP A 438 -19.93 -9.92 -19.00
N ALA A 439 -19.12 -10.70 -18.28
CA ALA A 439 -19.53 -11.33 -17.03
C ALA A 439 -19.90 -10.30 -15.94
N CYS A 440 -19.08 -9.27 -15.76
CA CYS A 440 -19.34 -8.18 -14.80
C CYS A 440 -20.63 -7.41 -15.15
N CYS A 441 -20.87 -7.13 -16.44
CA CYS A 441 -22.10 -6.48 -16.89
C CYS A 441 -23.34 -7.36 -16.60
N GLU A 442 -23.28 -8.66 -16.90
CA GLU A 442 -24.38 -9.59 -16.62
C GLU A 442 -24.67 -9.72 -15.11
N ILE A 443 -23.62 -9.76 -14.29
CA ILE A 443 -23.74 -9.72 -12.82
C ILE A 443 -24.44 -8.44 -12.35
N ALA A 444 -24.10 -7.28 -12.93
CA ALA A 444 -24.72 -6.00 -12.61
C ALA A 444 -26.20 -5.95 -13.01
N GLU A 445 -26.53 -6.46 -14.19
CA GLU A 445 -27.91 -6.54 -14.68
C GLU A 445 -28.79 -7.42 -13.79
N HIS A 446 -28.26 -8.52 -13.28
CA HIS A 446 -28.95 -9.42 -12.37
C HIS A 446 -28.84 -9.03 -10.88
N LYS A 447 -28.09 -7.98 -10.55
CA LYS A 447 -27.90 -7.46 -9.18
C LYS A 447 -27.43 -8.52 -8.19
N LEU A 448 -26.47 -9.34 -8.61
CA LEU A 448 -26.05 -10.52 -7.85
C LEU A 448 -25.00 -10.23 -6.77
N VAL A 449 -24.33 -9.08 -6.83
CA VAL A 449 -23.20 -8.75 -5.94
C VAL A 449 -23.54 -7.66 -4.94
N VAL A 450 -22.83 -7.70 -3.82
CA VAL A 450 -22.84 -6.64 -2.79
C VAL A 450 -21.89 -5.52 -3.21
N GLY A 451 -20.74 -5.90 -3.76
CA GLY A 451 -19.73 -4.98 -4.26
C GLY A 451 -18.79 -5.65 -5.25
N MET A 452 -18.09 -4.83 -6.02
CA MET A 452 -17.12 -5.24 -7.04
C MET A 452 -15.97 -4.24 -7.04
N GLN A 453 -14.76 -4.72 -7.22
CA GLN A 453 -13.55 -3.93 -7.15
C GLN A 453 -12.50 -4.48 -8.12
N ASP A 454 -11.83 -3.62 -8.88
CA ASP A 454 -10.77 -4.07 -9.77
C ASP A 454 -9.50 -4.47 -8.98
N MET A 455 -8.65 -5.28 -9.60
CA MET A 455 -7.33 -5.59 -9.05
C MET A 455 -6.25 -4.97 -9.93
N GLY A 456 -5.85 -3.74 -9.60
CA GLY A 456 -4.72 -3.02 -10.19
C GLY A 456 -3.47 -3.05 -9.30
N ALA A 457 -2.93 -1.87 -9.01
CA ALA A 457 -1.77 -1.70 -8.13
C ALA A 457 -2.03 -2.30 -6.74
N GLY A 458 -1.10 -3.13 -6.26
CA GLY A 458 -1.23 -3.83 -4.98
C GLY A 458 -2.23 -5.00 -4.95
N GLY A 459 -2.88 -5.32 -6.07
CA GLY A 459 -3.64 -6.56 -6.26
C GLY A 459 -4.73 -6.80 -5.22
N ILE A 460 -4.74 -8.01 -4.65
CA ILE A 460 -5.76 -8.46 -3.68
C ILE A 460 -5.71 -7.60 -2.42
N LEU A 461 -4.52 -7.18 -1.97
CA LEU A 461 -4.38 -6.34 -0.78
C LEU A 461 -5.18 -5.04 -0.92
N CYS A 462 -4.92 -4.25 -1.97
CA CYS A 462 -5.58 -2.96 -2.15
C CYS A 462 -7.08 -3.15 -2.41
N ALA A 463 -7.45 -4.09 -3.28
CA ALA A 463 -8.86 -4.35 -3.58
C ALA A 463 -9.67 -4.72 -2.33
N SER A 464 -9.16 -5.65 -1.51
CA SER A 464 -9.85 -6.09 -0.30
C SER A 464 -9.86 -5.02 0.81
N LEU A 465 -8.75 -4.30 1.02
CA LEU A 465 -8.71 -3.18 1.99
C LEU A 465 -9.70 -2.09 1.62
N GLU A 466 -9.75 -1.67 0.36
CA GLU A 466 -10.67 -0.62 -0.09
C GLU A 466 -12.13 -1.03 0.11
N VAL A 467 -12.49 -2.25 -0.26
CA VAL A 467 -13.83 -2.82 -0.06
C VAL A 467 -14.24 -2.81 1.42
N LEU A 468 -13.34 -3.15 2.33
CA LEU A 468 -13.60 -3.19 3.76
C LEU A 468 -13.68 -1.79 4.38
N LEU A 469 -12.74 -0.91 4.05
CA LEU A 469 -12.68 0.47 4.56
C LEU A 469 -13.87 1.30 4.08
N ARG A 470 -14.19 1.27 2.78
CA ARG A 470 -15.39 1.91 2.20
C ARG A 470 -16.66 1.31 2.81
N GLY A 471 -16.66 0.01 3.08
CA GLY A 471 -17.74 -0.68 3.77
C GLY A 471 -18.01 -0.15 5.18
N ASN A 472 -16.95 0.06 5.97
CA ASN A 472 -17.06 0.66 7.31
C ASN A 472 -17.60 2.08 7.23
N GLU A 473 -17.10 2.93 6.32
CA GLU A 473 -17.63 4.28 6.12
C GLU A 473 -19.12 4.27 5.75
N TYR A 474 -19.52 3.40 4.84
CA TYR A 474 -20.90 3.26 4.41
C TYR A 474 -21.82 2.87 5.58
N ARG A 475 -21.42 1.86 6.36
CA ARG A 475 -22.16 1.40 7.55
C ARG A 475 -22.35 2.53 8.56
N LEU A 476 -21.29 3.30 8.82
CA LEU A 476 -21.35 4.47 9.71
C LEU A 476 -22.32 5.54 9.18
N LYS A 477 -22.25 5.88 7.88
CA LYS A 477 -23.18 6.82 7.23
C LYS A 477 -24.65 6.34 7.27
N LYS A 478 -24.89 5.03 7.34
CA LYS A 478 -26.23 4.43 7.50
C LYS A 478 -26.68 4.26 8.96
N GLY A 479 -25.92 4.78 9.92
CA GLY A 479 -26.27 4.73 11.35
C GLY A 479 -26.04 3.37 12.00
N MET A 480 -25.26 2.49 11.37
CA MET A 480 -24.89 1.20 11.95
C MET A 480 -23.81 1.38 13.03
N SER A 481 -23.81 0.49 14.03
CA SER A 481 -22.93 0.58 15.21
C SER A 481 -21.44 0.55 14.85
N ASN A 482 -20.66 1.47 15.42
CA ASN A 482 -19.19 1.48 15.36
C ASN A 482 -18.53 0.40 16.27
N LYS A 483 -19.33 -0.39 17.01
CA LYS A 483 -18.81 -1.47 17.87
C LYS A 483 -18.39 -2.72 17.07
N SER A 484 -18.85 -2.83 15.82
CA SER A 484 -18.62 -4.01 14.95
C SER A 484 -18.04 -3.53 13.62
N LYS A 485 -16.72 -3.42 13.58
CA LYS A 485 -15.95 -3.04 12.37
C LYS A 485 -15.78 -4.24 11.46
N LEU A 486 -15.88 -4.03 10.16
CA LEU A 486 -15.57 -5.06 9.17
C LEU A 486 -14.10 -5.50 9.30
N GLY A 487 -13.90 -6.80 9.19
CA GLY A 487 -12.63 -7.47 8.99
C GLY A 487 -12.80 -8.57 7.93
N CYS A 488 -11.75 -9.33 7.68
CA CYS A 488 -11.81 -10.46 6.75
C CYS A 488 -10.82 -11.57 7.12
N SER A 489 -11.10 -12.76 6.60
CA SER A 489 -10.14 -13.86 6.52
C SER A 489 -9.98 -14.26 5.05
N ILE A 490 -8.77 -14.13 4.52
CA ILE A 490 -8.43 -14.52 3.14
C ILE A 490 -7.51 -15.73 3.17
N ASN A 491 -7.95 -16.84 2.57
CA ASN A 491 -7.12 -18.00 2.29
C ASN A 491 -6.28 -17.73 1.03
N ILE A 492 -4.99 -17.53 1.20
CA ILE A 492 -4.08 -17.19 0.10
C ILE A 492 -3.85 -18.36 -0.86
N ASP A 493 -3.97 -19.60 -0.38
CA ASP A 493 -3.75 -20.81 -1.19
C ASP A 493 -4.95 -21.09 -2.11
N ALA A 494 -6.09 -20.46 -1.85
CA ALA A 494 -7.26 -20.53 -2.73
C ALA A 494 -7.14 -19.63 -3.96
N VAL A 495 -6.16 -18.73 -4.00
CA VAL A 495 -5.94 -17.82 -5.13
C VAL A 495 -5.41 -18.62 -6.33
N PRO A 496 -6.03 -18.53 -7.52
CA PRO A 496 -5.50 -19.17 -8.72
C PRO A 496 -4.13 -18.59 -9.12
N ILE A 497 -3.09 -19.42 -9.18
CA ILE A 497 -1.70 -19.03 -9.52
C ILE A 497 -1.20 -19.66 -10.83
N LYS A 498 -0.27 -18.98 -11.51
CA LYS A 498 0.44 -19.46 -12.71
C LYS A 498 1.74 -20.18 -12.36
N ASP A 499 2.48 -19.62 -11.41
CA ASP A 499 3.81 -20.05 -11.00
C ASP A 499 3.81 -20.34 -9.49
N GLU A 500 4.77 -21.12 -8.99
CA GLU A 500 5.04 -21.16 -7.55
C GLU A 500 5.48 -19.77 -7.08
N MET A 501 4.78 -19.25 -6.06
CA MET A 501 4.96 -17.90 -5.55
C MET A 501 4.93 -17.90 -4.03
N GLU A 502 5.68 -16.98 -3.42
CA GLU A 502 5.58 -16.75 -1.98
C GLU A 502 4.18 -16.18 -1.65
N PRO A 503 3.54 -16.57 -0.53
CA PRO A 503 2.21 -16.10 -0.16
C PRO A 503 2.05 -14.58 -0.15
N CYS A 504 3.07 -13.85 0.31
CA CYS A 504 3.06 -12.39 0.32
C CYS A 504 3.14 -11.76 -1.08
N ASP A 505 3.70 -12.47 -2.06
CA ASP A 505 3.76 -12.03 -3.45
C ASP A 505 2.44 -12.29 -4.18
N ILE A 506 1.74 -13.39 -3.87
CA ILE A 506 0.38 -13.64 -4.36
C ILE A 506 -0.56 -12.50 -3.95
N LEU A 507 -0.46 -12.06 -2.69
CA LEU A 507 -1.33 -11.02 -2.14
C LEU A 507 -1.18 -9.66 -2.84
N ILE A 508 0.05 -9.28 -3.23
CA ILE A 508 0.38 -7.96 -3.78
C ILE A 508 0.60 -7.97 -5.30
N SER A 509 0.56 -9.13 -5.94
CA SER A 509 0.80 -9.25 -7.38
C SER A 509 -0.15 -8.35 -8.17
N GLU A 510 0.36 -7.73 -9.23
CA GLU A 510 -0.35 -6.79 -10.09
C GLU A 510 -0.68 -7.42 -11.46
N SER A 511 -0.80 -8.76 -11.52
CA SER A 511 -1.30 -9.45 -12.72
C SER A 511 -2.61 -8.81 -13.22
N GLN A 512 -2.74 -8.68 -14.53
CA GLN A 512 -3.83 -7.95 -15.17
C GLN A 512 -5.08 -8.83 -15.35
N GLU A 513 -6.19 -8.23 -15.80
CA GLU A 513 -7.45 -8.92 -16.09
C GLU A 513 -8.03 -9.70 -14.89
N ARG A 514 -8.09 -9.05 -13.72
CA ARG A 514 -8.62 -9.63 -12.48
C ARG A 514 -9.63 -8.70 -11.80
N MET A 515 -10.67 -9.30 -11.23
CA MET A 515 -11.72 -8.60 -10.49
C MET A 515 -11.95 -9.27 -9.12
N PHE A 516 -12.21 -8.44 -8.12
CA PHE A 516 -12.53 -8.83 -6.75
C PHE A 516 -14.02 -8.58 -6.48
N ILE A 517 -14.74 -9.65 -6.14
CA ILE A 517 -16.20 -9.64 -6.02
C ILE A 517 -16.59 -9.91 -4.57
N VAL A 518 -17.53 -9.13 -4.06
CA VAL A 518 -18.19 -9.38 -2.78
C VAL A 518 -19.62 -9.84 -3.03
N ALA A 519 -19.95 -11.03 -2.57
CA ALA A 519 -21.27 -11.62 -2.77
C ALA A 519 -21.83 -12.25 -1.49
N THR A 520 -23.09 -12.61 -1.52
CA THR A 520 -23.72 -13.40 -0.45
C THR A 520 -23.85 -14.86 -0.88
N GLU A 521 -23.82 -15.80 0.07
CA GLU A 521 -23.95 -17.24 -0.22
C GLU A 521 -25.16 -17.57 -1.13
N PRO A 522 -26.37 -16.98 -0.97
CA PRO A 522 -27.51 -17.27 -1.84
C PRO A 522 -27.31 -16.92 -3.32
N ASN A 523 -26.41 -16.00 -3.65
CA ASN A 523 -26.15 -15.59 -5.04
C ASN A 523 -24.95 -16.32 -5.67
N LYS A 524 -24.19 -17.08 -4.88
CA LYS A 524 -22.94 -17.73 -5.30
C LYS A 524 -23.09 -18.61 -6.53
N ASP A 525 -24.05 -19.53 -6.52
CA ASP A 525 -24.20 -20.49 -7.62
C ASP A 525 -24.54 -19.80 -8.94
N LYS A 526 -25.40 -18.77 -8.91
CA LYS A 526 -25.72 -17.97 -10.10
C LYS A 526 -24.51 -17.20 -10.62
N ILE A 527 -23.71 -16.62 -9.73
CA ILE A 527 -22.46 -15.94 -10.11
C ILE A 527 -21.49 -16.93 -10.77
N PHE A 528 -21.38 -18.15 -10.24
CA PHE A 528 -20.51 -19.18 -10.80
C PHE A 528 -21.01 -19.72 -12.14
N GLU A 529 -22.33 -19.81 -12.33
CA GLU A 529 -22.91 -20.11 -13.65
C GLU A 529 -22.52 -19.05 -14.68
N ILE A 530 -22.53 -17.76 -14.32
CA ILE A 530 -22.07 -16.68 -15.19
C ILE A 530 -20.58 -16.82 -15.49
N PHE A 531 -19.73 -17.03 -14.49
CA PHE A 531 -18.29 -17.20 -14.72
C PHE A 531 -17.97 -18.39 -15.63
N LYS A 532 -18.66 -19.53 -15.45
CA LYS A 532 -18.53 -20.70 -16.33
C LYS A 532 -19.01 -20.41 -17.75
N LYS A 533 -20.14 -19.68 -17.90
CA LYS A 533 -20.67 -19.29 -19.21
C LYS A 533 -19.67 -18.46 -20.02
N TRP A 534 -18.89 -17.62 -19.34
CA TRP A 534 -17.88 -16.75 -19.94
C TRP A 534 -16.45 -17.32 -19.89
N ASP A 535 -16.29 -18.61 -19.57
CA ASP A 535 -14.99 -19.31 -19.53
C ASP A 535 -13.94 -18.62 -18.61
N LEU A 536 -14.38 -18.06 -17.49
CA LEU A 536 -13.50 -17.38 -16.52
C LEU A 536 -13.04 -18.32 -15.41
N GLU A 537 -11.77 -18.18 -15.02
CA GLU A 537 -11.25 -18.82 -13.79
C GLU A 537 -11.69 -17.99 -12.58
N TYR A 538 -12.11 -18.66 -11.50
CA TYR A 538 -12.59 -18.00 -10.29
C TYR A 538 -12.39 -18.86 -9.05
N ALA A 539 -12.33 -18.23 -7.88
CA ALA A 539 -12.23 -18.91 -6.59
C ALA A 539 -12.86 -18.10 -5.46
N VAL A 540 -13.47 -18.76 -4.48
CA VAL A 540 -13.77 -18.13 -3.19
C VAL A 540 -12.47 -18.11 -2.40
N ILE A 541 -11.96 -16.92 -2.12
CA ILE A 541 -10.68 -16.73 -1.44
C ILE A 541 -10.84 -16.30 0.00
N GLY A 542 -12.06 -16.03 0.48
CA GLY A 542 -12.26 -15.63 1.86
C GLY A 542 -13.68 -15.19 2.19
N THR A 543 -13.83 -14.67 3.41
CA THR A 543 -15.10 -14.08 3.89
C THR A 543 -14.86 -12.83 4.72
N THR A 544 -15.87 -11.96 4.75
CA THR A 544 -15.93 -10.83 5.68
C THR A 544 -16.41 -11.26 7.05
N ASN A 545 -16.03 -10.50 8.09
CA ASN A 545 -16.47 -10.71 9.47
C ASN A 545 -16.54 -9.39 10.24
N PHE A 546 -16.94 -9.42 11.52
CA PHE A 546 -16.94 -8.23 12.40
C PHE A 546 -15.79 -8.17 13.42
N SER A 547 -14.66 -8.82 13.13
CA SER A 547 -13.51 -8.80 14.02
C SER A 547 -12.78 -7.44 14.05
N GLY A 548 -12.94 -6.62 13.00
CA GLY A 548 -12.08 -5.45 12.77
C GLY A 548 -10.63 -5.80 12.41
N ILE A 549 -10.35 -7.07 12.11
CA ILE A 549 -9.03 -7.60 11.79
C ILE A 549 -8.97 -8.03 10.33
N TYR A 550 -7.86 -7.71 9.67
CA TYR A 550 -7.50 -8.19 8.35
C TYR A 550 -6.56 -9.39 8.51
N SER A 551 -7.00 -10.58 8.11
CA SER A 551 -6.25 -11.83 8.29
C SER A 551 -6.00 -12.55 6.96
N ILE A 552 -4.78 -13.06 6.79
CA ILE A 552 -4.37 -13.94 5.71
C ILE A 552 -4.04 -15.31 6.32
N CYS A 553 -4.65 -16.37 5.80
CA CYS A 553 -4.40 -17.75 6.21
C CYS A 553 -4.02 -18.65 5.02
N ASN A 554 -3.51 -19.85 5.33
CA ASN A 554 -3.32 -20.93 4.36
C ASN A 554 -4.48 -21.95 4.44
N ASN A 555 -4.43 -23.01 3.63
CA ASN A 555 -5.44 -24.08 3.62
C ASN A 555 -5.61 -24.81 4.96
N ASP A 556 -4.58 -24.83 5.81
CA ASP A 556 -4.61 -25.44 7.15
C ASP A 556 -5.22 -24.49 8.21
N ASN A 557 -5.71 -23.31 7.79
CA ASN A 557 -6.16 -22.21 8.65
C ASN A 557 -5.06 -21.64 9.55
N GLU A 558 -3.79 -21.85 9.22
CA GLU A 558 -2.68 -21.16 9.87
C GLU A 558 -2.70 -19.68 9.47
N VAL A 559 -2.63 -18.78 10.44
CA VAL A 559 -2.58 -17.33 10.19
C VAL A 559 -1.17 -16.93 9.77
N LEU A 560 -1.01 -16.53 8.51
CA LEU A 560 0.27 -16.08 7.93
C LEU A 560 0.51 -14.59 8.18
N TYR A 561 -0.56 -13.78 8.19
CA TYR A 561 -0.51 -12.36 8.48
C TYR A 561 -1.81 -11.91 9.14
N THR A 562 -1.71 -10.98 10.08
CA THR A 562 -2.88 -10.39 10.73
C THR A 562 -2.59 -8.97 11.20
N ALA A 563 -3.53 -8.05 10.97
CA ALA A 563 -3.43 -6.68 11.44
C ALA A 563 -4.81 -6.08 11.70
N PRO A 564 -4.97 -5.19 12.70
CA PRO A 564 -6.20 -4.40 12.82
C PRO A 564 -6.42 -3.59 11.54
N LEU A 565 -7.66 -3.55 11.04
CA LEU A 565 -7.98 -2.83 9.81
C LEU A 565 -7.67 -1.32 9.96
N ASP A 566 -7.83 -0.77 11.17
CA ASP A 566 -7.49 0.63 11.46
C ASP A 566 -5.98 0.94 11.38
N SER A 567 -5.11 -0.07 11.30
CA SER A 567 -3.66 0.14 11.15
C SER A 567 -3.25 0.54 9.73
N PHE A 568 -4.13 0.33 8.74
CA PHE A 568 -3.93 0.76 7.36
C PHE A 568 -4.37 2.22 7.19
N THR A 569 -3.74 3.13 7.93
CA THR A 569 -4.06 4.56 7.88
C THR A 569 -3.45 5.23 6.65
N ASP A 570 -4.14 6.23 6.13
CA ASP A 570 -3.57 7.17 5.17
C ASP A 570 -2.29 7.79 5.70
N ILE A 571 -1.28 7.85 4.84
CA ILE A 571 -0.01 8.51 5.10
C ILE A 571 -0.07 9.88 4.44
N GLU A 572 0.34 10.93 5.14
CA GLU A 572 0.52 12.27 4.57
C GLU A 572 2.00 12.67 4.64
N GLU A 573 2.52 13.18 3.52
CA GLU A 573 3.88 13.68 3.39
C GLU A 573 3.87 15.19 3.09
N HIS A 574 4.81 15.91 3.70
CA HIS A 574 4.90 17.35 3.60
C HIS A 574 6.17 17.78 2.87
N TRP A 575 5.97 18.36 1.69
CA TRP A 575 7.02 18.99 0.89
C TRP A 575 6.97 20.51 1.05
N ALA A 576 8.14 21.15 1.05
CA ALA A 576 8.24 22.60 1.07
C ALA A 576 7.68 23.19 -0.23
N ILE A 577 6.82 24.21 -0.10
CA ILE A 577 6.37 25.03 -1.23
C ILE A 577 7.38 26.16 -1.37
N ASN A 578 8.17 26.12 -2.44
CA ASN A 578 9.13 27.17 -2.76
C ASN A 578 8.49 28.20 -3.68
N ASP A 579 8.71 29.49 -3.42
CA ASP A 579 8.40 30.59 -4.34
C ASP A 579 9.38 30.54 -5.53
N LEU A 580 9.14 29.62 -6.46
CA LEU A 580 9.83 29.59 -7.74
C LEU A 580 9.08 30.52 -8.70
N PRO A 581 9.79 31.34 -9.50
CA PRO A 581 9.13 32.18 -10.50
C PRO A 581 8.32 31.29 -11.45
N PRO A 582 7.09 31.70 -11.82
CA PRO A 582 6.21 30.89 -12.66
C PRO A 582 6.93 30.56 -13.97
N LYS A 583 7.10 29.26 -14.24
CA LYS A 583 7.69 28.80 -15.51
C LYS A 583 6.79 29.25 -16.65
N ILE A 584 7.35 29.97 -17.63
CA ILE A 584 6.63 30.45 -18.81
C ILE A 584 5.89 29.28 -19.48
N LYS A 585 4.56 29.40 -19.61
CA LYS A 585 3.76 28.51 -20.46
C LYS A 585 4.25 28.67 -21.89
N ILE A 586 4.90 27.63 -22.42
CA ILE A 586 5.23 27.55 -23.84
C ILE A 586 4.19 26.64 -24.45
N ASP A 587 3.43 27.14 -25.42
CA ASP A 587 2.49 26.32 -26.18
C ASP A 587 3.24 25.16 -26.82
N LEU A 588 2.82 23.94 -26.51
CA LEU A 588 3.36 22.75 -27.15
C LEU A 588 2.93 22.74 -28.62
N PRO A 589 3.86 22.68 -29.58
CA PRO A 589 3.50 22.63 -30.99
C PRO A 589 2.68 21.36 -31.25
N SER A 590 1.44 21.54 -31.71
CA SER A 590 0.64 20.44 -32.26
C SER A 590 1.15 20.14 -33.66
N ASN A 591 1.77 18.98 -33.87
CA ASN A 591 2.26 18.62 -35.20
C ASN A 591 1.08 18.11 -36.07
N LYS A 592 0.30 19.05 -36.63
CA LYS A 592 -0.99 18.78 -37.31
C LYS A 592 -0.89 17.79 -38.49
N GLY A 593 0.28 17.64 -39.11
CA GLY A 593 0.49 16.76 -40.28
C GLY A 593 0.65 15.27 -39.92
N THR A 594 1.22 14.94 -38.75
CA THR A 594 1.60 13.57 -38.35
C THR A 594 0.52 12.84 -37.55
N LEU A 595 -0.53 13.54 -37.11
CA LEU A 595 -1.58 13.00 -36.23
C LEU A 595 -2.68 12.25 -37.00
N LYS A 596 -2.95 12.58 -38.28
CA LYS A 596 -3.99 11.90 -39.07
C LYS A 596 -3.72 10.40 -39.28
N SER A 597 -2.46 9.97 -39.28
CA SER A 597 -2.12 8.54 -39.38
C SER A 597 -2.25 7.82 -38.04
N LEU A 598 -2.15 8.53 -36.91
CA LEU A 598 -2.28 7.95 -35.58
C LEU A 598 -3.71 7.43 -35.37
N TRP A 599 -4.71 8.26 -35.63
CA TRP A 599 -6.12 7.95 -35.42
C TRP A 599 -6.67 6.84 -36.32
N LYS A 600 -6.01 6.55 -37.46
CA LYS A 600 -6.43 5.48 -38.40
C LYS A 600 -6.24 4.07 -37.84
N GLN A 601 -5.44 3.92 -36.79
CA GLN A 601 -5.21 2.62 -36.15
C GLN A 601 -6.35 2.22 -35.20
N TYR A 602 -7.16 3.20 -34.79
CA TYR A 602 -8.25 2.94 -33.86
C TYR A 602 -9.55 2.71 -34.63
N ASP A 603 -10.30 1.68 -34.22
CA ASP A 603 -11.72 1.68 -34.48
C ASP A 603 -12.38 2.80 -33.68
N SER A 604 -13.22 3.58 -34.36
CA SER A 604 -14.02 4.64 -33.74
C SER A 604 -15.51 4.44 -33.98
N THR A 605 -15.94 3.27 -34.44
CA THR A 605 -17.29 3.01 -34.97
C THR A 605 -18.05 1.93 -34.22
N VAL A 606 -17.36 1.04 -33.50
CA VAL A 606 -17.97 -0.05 -32.72
C VAL A 606 -18.98 0.52 -31.72
N GLY A 607 -20.14 -0.15 -31.65
CA GLY A 607 -21.30 0.30 -30.88
C GLY A 607 -22.19 1.33 -31.59
N ASN A 608 -21.76 1.85 -32.76
CA ASN A 608 -22.50 2.80 -33.59
C ASN A 608 -22.97 4.06 -32.84
N ARG A 609 -22.12 4.58 -31.93
CA ARG A 609 -22.40 5.79 -31.14
C ARG A 609 -21.65 7.02 -31.65
N THR A 610 -20.54 6.86 -32.34
CA THR A 610 -19.66 7.99 -32.68
C THR A 610 -20.27 8.84 -33.79
N LEU A 611 -20.78 10.02 -33.42
CA LEU A 611 -21.27 11.03 -34.37
C LEU A 611 -20.12 11.90 -34.92
N LYS A 612 -19.10 12.12 -34.09
CA LYS A 612 -17.85 12.76 -34.48
C LYS A 612 -16.67 12.05 -33.81
N GLY A 613 -15.84 11.41 -34.63
CA GLY A 613 -14.64 10.69 -34.22
C GLY A 613 -13.34 11.51 -34.34
N PRO A 614 -12.19 10.86 -34.13
CA PRO A 614 -10.87 11.49 -34.10
C PRO A 614 -10.35 11.90 -35.49
N ASP A 615 -10.97 11.41 -36.56
CA ASP A 615 -10.65 11.74 -37.95
C ASP A 615 -11.08 13.16 -38.34
N LEU A 616 -12.05 13.73 -37.62
CA LEU A 616 -12.58 15.08 -37.83
C LEU A 616 -11.89 16.12 -36.94
N PRO A 617 -11.70 17.37 -37.42
CA PRO A 617 -10.94 18.39 -36.70
C PRO A 617 -11.63 18.85 -35.40
N GLY A 618 -10.82 19.35 -34.45
CA GLY A 618 -11.26 19.95 -33.18
C GLY A 618 -10.96 19.08 -31.95
N ARG A 619 -10.90 19.70 -30.77
CA ARG A 619 -10.60 19.03 -29.49
C ARG A 619 -11.88 18.57 -28.77
N TYR A 620 -12.71 17.83 -29.48
CA TYR A 620 -13.95 17.29 -28.94
C TYR A 620 -14.40 16.07 -29.71
N SER A 621 -15.28 15.27 -29.11
CA SER A 621 -15.97 14.15 -29.73
C SER A 621 -17.45 14.21 -29.40
N LEU A 622 -18.29 13.65 -30.27
CA LEU A 622 -19.74 13.59 -30.07
C LEU A 622 -20.20 12.13 -30.14
N LEU A 623 -20.93 11.69 -29.12
CA LEU A 623 -21.55 10.37 -29.06
C LEU A 623 -23.07 10.49 -29.05
N ASP A 624 -23.73 9.55 -29.71
CA ASP A 624 -25.16 9.29 -29.59
C ASP A 624 -25.42 8.40 -28.37
N ILE A 625 -26.25 8.90 -27.45
CA ILE A 625 -26.76 8.15 -26.30
C ILE A 625 -28.23 7.84 -26.57
N TYR A 626 -28.44 6.91 -27.49
CA TYR A 626 -29.76 6.55 -28.00
C TYR A 626 -30.70 6.04 -26.91
N GLU A 627 -30.18 5.53 -25.79
CA GLU A 627 -30.99 5.10 -24.63
C GLU A 627 -31.85 6.21 -24.06
N VAL A 628 -31.40 7.46 -24.18
CA VAL A 628 -32.08 8.65 -23.64
C VAL A 628 -32.36 9.71 -24.71
N GLY A 629 -32.06 9.41 -25.98
CA GLY A 629 -32.26 10.33 -27.10
C GLY A 629 -31.44 11.63 -27.00
N LYS A 630 -30.25 11.60 -26.38
CA LYS A 630 -29.36 12.76 -26.19
C LYS A 630 -28.01 12.54 -26.85
N LYS A 631 -27.25 13.61 -27.01
CA LYS A 631 -25.85 13.51 -27.44
C LYS A 631 -24.92 13.84 -26.28
N LEU A 632 -23.84 13.09 -26.16
CA LEU A 632 -22.76 13.36 -25.22
C LEU A 632 -21.62 14.07 -25.96
N ALA A 633 -21.31 15.29 -25.54
CA ALA A 633 -20.13 16.02 -25.98
C ALA A 633 -18.98 15.80 -25.01
N VAL A 634 -17.84 15.36 -25.53
CA VAL A 634 -16.61 15.14 -24.76
C VAL A 634 -15.57 16.16 -25.23
N THR A 635 -14.99 16.94 -24.33
CA THR A 635 -13.98 17.96 -24.61
C THR A 635 -12.75 17.75 -23.74
N TRP A 636 -11.61 18.31 -24.16
CA TRP A 636 -10.37 18.16 -23.43
C TRP A 636 -9.42 19.34 -23.55
N GLY A 637 -8.58 19.49 -22.53
CA GLY A 637 -7.63 20.58 -22.44
C GLY A 637 -6.75 20.49 -21.19
N GLU A 638 -6.12 21.60 -20.84
CA GLU A 638 -5.29 21.73 -19.62
C GLU A 638 -5.96 22.62 -18.56
N GLU A 639 -7.09 23.25 -18.92
CA GLU A 639 -7.83 24.16 -18.07
C GLU A 639 -9.34 23.89 -18.20
N ILE A 640 -10.06 24.08 -17.09
CA ILE A 640 -11.51 23.88 -17.01
C ILE A 640 -12.22 24.88 -17.94
N SER A 641 -11.81 26.16 -17.92
CA SER A 641 -12.40 27.20 -18.76
C SER A 641 -12.33 26.89 -20.25
N THR A 642 -11.23 26.28 -20.73
CA THR A 642 -11.08 25.91 -22.14
C THR A 642 -12.08 24.82 -22.53
N CYS A 643 -12.28 23.82 -21.69
CA CYS A 643 -13.23 22.74 -21.96
C CYS A 643 -14.67 23.27 -21.93
N VAL A 644 -15.01 24.14 -20.97
CA VAL A 644 -16.32 24.79 -20.88
C VAL A 644 -16.62 25.63 -22.12
N GLN A 645 -15.66 26.41 -22.61
CA GLN A 645 -15.82 27.19 -23.85
C GLN A 645 -16.06 26.29 -25.07
N GLN A 646 -15.35 25.17 -25.17
CA GLN A 646 -15.54 24.19 -26.25
C GLN A 646 -16.94 23.56 -26.18
N LEU A 647 -17.42 23.17 -25.00
CA LEU A 647 -18.79 22.66 -24.82
C LEU A 647 -19.83 23.71 -25.17
N GLY A 648 -19.65 24.96 -24.72
CA GLY A 648 -20.54 26.07 -25.04
C GLY A 648 -20.64 26.34 -26.54
N ALA A 649 -19.54 26.23 -27.29
CA ALA A 649 -19.55 26.34 -28.75
C ALA A 649 -20.34 25.23 -29.46
N LEU A 650 -20.57 24.10 -28.78
CA LEU A 650 -21.41 22.99 -29.27
C LEU A 650 -22.86 23.09 -28.79
N GLY A 651 -23.20 24.09 -27.98
CA GLY A 651 -24.49 24.18 -27.30
C GLY A 651 -24.70 23.15 -26.19
N ALA A 652 -23.62 22.50 -25.72
CA ALA A 652 -23.69 21.48 -24.69
C ALA A 652 -23.70 22.10 -23.28
N ILE A 653 -24.48 21.52 -22.38
CA ILE A 653 -24.49 21.87 -20.95
C ILE A 653 -23.38 21.06 -20.25
N PRO A 654 -22.37 21.71 -19.64
CA PRO A 654 -21.32 21.00 -18.90
C PRO A 654 -21.89 20.22 -17.71
N LEU A 655 -21.47 18.97 -17.53
CA LEU A 655 -21.90 18.12 -16.42
C LEU A 655 -20.81 17.97 -15.36
N CYS A 656 -19.64 17.49 -15.77
CA CYS A 656 -18.51 17.21 -14.87
C CYS A 656 -17.20 17.07 -15.66
N ALA A 657 -16.10 17.08 -14.92
CA ALA A 657 -14.79 16.75 -15.46
C ALA A 657 -14.06 15.69 -14.61
N VAL A 658 -13.12 15.02 -15.25
CA VAL A 658 -12.06 14.24 -14.60
C VAL A 658 -10.71 14.81 -14.99
N ASN A 659 -9.71 14.61 -14.15
CA ASN A 659 -8.36 15.11 -14.41
C ASN A 659 -7.28 14.03 -14.24
N CYS A 660 -6.22 14.12 -15.03
CA CYS A 660 -5.00 13.37 -14.80
C CYS A 660 -3.83 14.35 -14.62
N LEU A 661 -3.23 14.35 -13.44
CA LEU A 661 -2.22 15.31 -13.01
C LEU A 661 -0.83 14.69 -13.11
N ASN A 662 -0.06 15.08 -14.12
CA ASN A 662 1.28 14.54 -14.36
C ASN A 662 2.36 15.56 -13.96
N TYR A 663 3.17 15.19 -12.97
CA TYR A 663 4.19 16.04 -12.36
C TYR A 663 5.49 15.27 -12.12
N GLY A 664 6.58 16.02 -11.98
CA GLY A 664 7.90 15.49 -11.66
C GLY A 664 8.02 15.03 -10.21
N HIS A 665 9.25 15.01 -9.68
CA HIS A 665 9.46 14.69 -8.27
C HIS A 665 8.77 15.74 -7.37
N PRO A 666 8.12 15.36 -6.25
CA PRO A 666 7.41 16.32 -5.39
C PRO A 666 8.27 17.51 -4.94
N GLN A 667 9.52 17.26 -4.50
CA GLN A 667 10.49 18.30 -4.15
C GLN A 667 10.62 19.46 -5.18
N GLU A 668 10.44 19.15 -6.47
CA GLU A 668 10.65 20.10 -7.57
C GLU A 668 9.34 20.69 -8.11
N SER A 669 8.20 20.08 -7.78
CA SER A 669 6.95 20.28 -8.51
C SER A 669 5.74 20.58 -7.62
N MET A 670 5.84 20.47 -6.30
CA MET A 670 4.71 20.70 -5.40
C MET A 670 4.18 22.13 -5.39
N SER A 671 5.02 23.15 -5.68
CA SER A 671 4.53 24.53 -5.89
C SER A 671 3.63 24.62 -7.12
N ASP A 672 4.13 24.15 -8.28
CA ASP A 672 3.36 24.11 -9.53
C ASP A 672 2.07 23.27 -9.38
N PHE A 673 2.12 22.20 -8.58
CA PHE A 673 0.96 21.36 -8.28
C PHE A 673 -0.09 22.13 -7.47
N SER A 674 0.30 22.77 -6.37
CA SER A 674 -0.60 23.55 -5.53
C SER A 674 -1.27 24.68 -6.31
N ASP A 675 -0.51 25.43 -7.10
CA ASP A 675 -1.01 26.56 -7.89
C ASP A 675 -2.01 26.10 -8.95
N ASN A 676 -1.73 24.99 -9.64
CA ASN A 676 -2.65 24.42 -10.63
C ASN A 676 -3.93 23.90 -9.98
N ILE A 677 -3.87 23.31 -8.78
CA ILE A 677 -5.06 22.92 -8.03
C ILE A 677 -5.88 24.15 -7.65
N ASP A 678 -5.26 25.18 -7.07
CA ASP A 678 -5.99 26.39 -6.63
C ASP A 678 -6.63 27.11 -7.83
N LYS A 679 -5.92 27.16 -8.97
CA LYS A 679 -6.49 27.65 -10.24
C LYS A 679 -7.66 26.79 -10.70
N MET A 680 -7.54 25.46 -10.66
CA MET A 680 -8.60 24.54 -11.05
C MET A 680 -9.83 24.72 -10.17
N VAL A 681 -9.66 24.83 -8.85
CA VAL A 681 -10.73 25.12 -7.88
C VAL A 681 -11.46 26.39 -8.26
N GLN A 682 -10.73 27.47 -8.57
CA GLN A 682 -11.34 28.75 -8.95
C GLN A 682 -12.14 28.64 -10.25
N GLN A 683 -11.62 27.92 -11.26
CA GLN A 683 -12.32 27.72 -12.52
C GLN A 683 -13.56 26.82 -12.35
N CYS A 684 -13.47 25.72 -11.60
CA CYS A 684 -14.60 24.85 -11.28
C CYS A 684 -15.72 25.61 -10.56
N LYS A 685 -15.37 26.49 -9.60
CA LYS A 685 -16.36 27.34 -8.91
C LYS A 685 -17.02 28.36 -9.85
N THR A 686 -16.22 29.00 -10.70
CA THR A 686 -16.72 29.99 -11.68
C THR A 686 -17.71 29.38 -12.67
N HIS A 687 -17.41 28.17 -13.15
CA HIS A 687 -18.20 27.51 -14.19
C HIS A 687 -19.18 26.46 -13.65
N HIS A 688 -19.27 26.32 -12.33
CA HIS A 688 -20.11 25.31 -11.65
C HIS A 688 -19.88 23.87 -12.13
N VAL A 689 -18.62 23.51 -12.46
CA VAL A 689 -18.27 22.16 -12.92
C VAL A 689 -17.61 21.37 -11.78
N PRO A 690 -18.20 20.26 -11.32
CA PRO A 690 -17.56 19.37 -10.35
C PRO A 690 -16.47 18.50 -11.01
N ILE A 691 -15.45 18.19 -10.22
CA ILE A 691 -14.50 17.11 -10.50
C ILE A 691 -15.05 15.83 -9.86
N VAL A 692 -15.33 14.82 -10.69
CA VAL A 692 -15.94 13.55 -10.21
C VAL A 692 -14.94 12.42 -10.05
N GLY A 693 -13.71 12.58 -10.54
CA GLY A 693 -12.66 11.59 -10.44
C GLY A 693 -11.36 12.08 -11.08
N GLY A 694 -10.32 11.26 -11.03
CA GLY A 694 -9.03 11.59 -11.61
C GLY A 694 -7.88 10.79 -11.03
N ASN A 695 -6.69 11.04 -11.57
CA ASN A 695 -5.47 10.34 -11.22
C ASN A 695 -4.31 11.33 -11.03
N VAL A 696 -3.33 10.94 -10.21
CA VAL A 696 -2.10 11.71 -10.01
C VAL A 696 -0.90 10.82 -10.32
N SER A 697 -0.06 11.29 -11.25
CA SER A 697 1.24 10.70 -11.53
C SER A 697 2.34 11.66 -11.10
N MET A 698 3.01 11.32 -10.01
CA MET A 698 4.20 12.01 -9.51
C MET A 698 5.47 11.27 -9.95
N TYR A 699 6.64 11.81 -9.62
CA TYR A 699 7.95 11.19 -9.89
C TYR A 699 8.25 10.97 -11.37
N ASN A 700 7.59 11.70 -12.29
CA ASN A 700 7.95 11.73 -13.71
C ASN A 700 9.22 12.58 -13.90
N SER A 701 10.35 12.10 -13.41
CA SER A 701 11.65 12.76 -13.45
C SER A 701 12.76 11.72 -13.67
N THR A 702 13.73 12.07 -14.51
CA THR A 702 14.90 11.20 -14.79
C THR A 702 16.18 12.01 -14.65
N ASP A 703 17.11 11.55 -13.81
CA ASP A 703 18.37 12.24 -13.53
C ASP A 703 18.20 13.71 -13.07
N GLY A 704 17.17 14.00 -12.27
CA GLY A 704 16.86 15.36 -11.80
C GLY A 704 16.30 16.30 -12.88
N ALA A 705 15.86 15.76 -14.01
CA ALA A 705 15.15 16.50 -15.04
C ALA A 705 13.66 16.12 -15.02
N PRO A 706 12.80 16.89 -14.32
CA PRO A 706 11.37 16.63 -14.28
C PRO A 706 10.70 16.96 -15.61
N ILE A 707 9.57 16.29 -15.88
CA ILE A 707 8.63 16.77 -16.89
C ILE A 707 8.11 18.17 -16.53
N ARG A 708 7.49 18.81 -17.51
CA ARG A 708 6.70 20.02 -17.23
C ARG A 708 5.39 19.63 -16.53
N PRO A 709 4.86 20.47 -15.62
CA PRO A 709 3.51 20.31 -15.09
C PRO A 709 2.50 20.11 -16.23
N THR A 710 1.84 18.95 -16.26
CA THR A 710 0.96 18.56 -17.37
C THR A 710 -0.40 18.10 -16.82
N PRO A 711 -1.27 19.03 -16.42
CA PRO A 711 -2.66 18.70 -16.09
C PRO A 711 -3.42 18.36 -17.37
N ILE A 712 -4.17 17.27 -17.36
CA ILE A 712 -5.04 16.85 -18.45
C ILE A 712 -6.46 16.84 -17.92
N ILE A 713 -7.35 17.60 -18.56
CA ILE A 713 -8.76 17.69 -18.23
C ILE A 713 -9.55 17.02 -19.34
N MET A 714 -10.45 16.10 -18.95
CA MET A 714 -11.49 15.55 -19.80
C MET A 714 -12.84 15.96 -19.21
N MET A 715 -13.69 16.61 -20.01
CA MET A 715 -14.98 17.15 -19.57
C MET A 715 -16.09 16.67 -20.47
N ILE A 716 -17.21 16.29 -19.86
CA ILE A 716 -18.41 15.87 -20.58
C ILE A 716 -19.54 16.88 -20.40
N GLY A 717 -20.37 16.98 -21.43
CA GLY A 717 -21.61 17.74 -21.43
C GLY A 717 -22.67 17.06 -22.28
N ILE A 718 -23.93 17.43 -22.07
CA ILE A 718 -25.07 16.89 -22.82
C ILE A 718 -25.66 17.95 -23.75
N ILE A 719 -26.11 17.51 -24.94
CA ILE A 719 -26.84 18.31 -25.93
C ILE A 719 -28.24 17.73 -26.07
#